data_AF-A0AAN8A5A7-F1
#
_entry.id   AF-A0AAN8A5A7-F1
#
_cell.length_a   1.000
_cell.length_b   1.000
_cell.length_c   1.000
_cell.angle_alpha   90.00
_cell.angle_beta   90.00
_cell.angle_gamma   90.00
#
_symmetry.space_group_name_H-M   'P 1'
#
loop_
_entity.id
_entity.type
_entity.pdbx_description
1 polymer ?
#
loop_
_entity_poly.entity_id
_entity_poly.type
_entity_poly.pdbx_seq_one_letter_code
_entity_poly.pdbx_strand_id
1 'polypeptide(L)'
;MRSLIASAAAVLPYLGGVDAFWRMNCAVIQTGRVDPVVNPGAVAAHAHSIVGGSNIGINSTYETMTNSSCTSCELRSDKSAYWTPLMYYWYPNGSFFEVPHGGSVVYYLGRGPNVNTTIPFPPGFMMLSGDKSARSYDNETFSYGNALYPGRPIADRVSFTCLVGSGPQPPNLPYMFNASSCVNGLRAQVVFQSCWDGVHLYKTDNSHVAYLSGLDNGICPPNYPHQLPTLFIETNYAVGQVPNGTDDNRYVFSQGDPTGYGFHADFINGWDMAVQTEAVNTCLYNGAFNGVVQECPVLSADDTTGYAENCPERPRQVDENVHGMLDRLPGCIEVTYGPGAAPASSMMCPPTAPKPYVTPTADSVPLVTASPTPGAQFGLPNQQYMGCYNDTAASGYYRTLNSLSYINYTSMTVEFCQQYCMDNGYIWSGVEYAQECHCDNYINPTAIAAEPGTPNQCTWNCGGTLTDGGLQELCGGLGYIDVYKNTNTSFNASGNNDNTAGNAQPYTPAAGFGPNYLGCYSDPPGFNTATLEGPTLEVNNMSIAVCETFCQQGPGYRYYGLEYSTQCKCGNAIAPSSGPVLTPTSNPSNQTCQMRCRGIGDEICGGPAVLSLYNNTMYRPPSTVPHAGKYATQACITDPNSNGRPLQGNFTSSPDMSVDKCVKYCLGSYYRYAGIEYAVECYCGNELVLDTTGAHLAVCNASDQMLCAGNSVQYCGGGGFMNLYYSEDL
;
A
#
# COMPACT_ATOMS: atom_id res chain seq x y z
N MET A 1 -5.41 1.78 -14.05
CA MET A 1 -6.72 1.28 -13.58
C MET A 1 -6.49 0.70 -12.20
N ARG A 2 -6.87 1.42 -11.14
CA ARG A 2 -6.70 0.95 -9.76
C ARG A 2 -7.77 -0.11 -9.50
N SER A 3 -7.40 -1.38 -9.52
CA SER A 3 -8.30 -2.47 -9.09
C SER A 3 -8.54 -2.30 -7.59
N LEU A 4 -9.76 -1.89 -7.24
CA LEU A 4 -10.27 -1.98 -5.88
C LEU A 4 -10.46 -3.46 -5.57
N ILE A 5 -9.43 -4.10 -5.02
CA ILE A 5 -9.59 -5.36 -4.29
C ILE A 5 -10.35 -4.99 -3.03
N ALA A 6 -11.67 -5.15 -3.07
CA ALA A 6 -12.51 -4.99 -1.91
C ALA A 6 -12.18 -6.12 -0.92
N SER A 7 -11.47 -5.80 0.14
CA SER A 7 -11.34 -6.68 1.31
C SER A 7 -12.75 -7.00 1.82
N ALA A 8 -13.24 -8.20 1.52
CA ALA A 8 -14.52 -8.68 2.01
C ALA A 8 -14.42 -8.89 3.53
N ALA A 9 -14.91 -7.92 4.30
CA ALA A 9 -15.10 -8.07 5.73
C ALA A 9 -16.13 -9.19 5.98
N ALA A 10 -15.66 -10.32 6.52
CA ALA A 10 -16.50 -11.45 6.89
C ALA A 10 -17.34 -11.10 8.12
N VAL A 11 -18.66 -11.08 7.97
CA VAL A 11 -19.61 -11.04 9.11
C VAL A 11 -20.11 -12.47 9.33
N LEU A 12 -19.67 -13.08 10.43
CA LEU A 12 -20.10 -14.40 10.90
C LEU A 12 -21.51 -14.34 11.51
N PRO A 13 -22.45 -15.22 11.13
CA PRO A 13 -23.61 -15.52 11.98
C PRO A 13 -23.22 -16.56 13.04
N TYR A 14 -23.74 -16.37 14.26
CA TYR A 14 -23.52 -17.22 15.42
C TYR A 14 -24.30 -18.56 15.35
N LEU A 15 -23.63 -19.63 15.81
CA LEU A 15 -24.07 -20.92 16.38
C LEU A 15 -23.87 -22.19 15.53
N GLY A 16 -22.76 -22.87 15.85
CA GLY A 16 -22.31 -24.22 15.48
C GLY A 16 -20.84 -24.30 15.88
N GLY A 17 -20.31 -25.44 16.33
CA GLY A 17 -18.89 -25.54 16.69
C GLY A 17 -18.00 -25.04 15.55
N VAL A 18 -16.84 -24.44 15.86
CA VAL A 18 -15.89 -23.99 14.84
C VAL A 18 -15.37 -25.26 14.15
N ASP A 19 -15.93 -25.62 12.99
CA ASP A 19 -15.40 -26.71 12.18
C ASP A 19 -13.99 -26.31 11.74
N ALA A 20 -12.99 -27.16 11.94
CA ALA A 20 -11.62 -26.85 11.54
C ALA A 20 -11.47 -26.98 10.02
N PHE A 21 -10.90 -25.95 9.40
CA PHE A 21 -10.69 -25.88 7.97
C PHE A 21 -9.56 -24.91 7.62
N TRP A 22 -9.09 -24.99 6.37
CA TRP A 22 -8.44 -23.86 5.71
C TRP A 22 -9.17 -23.55 4.40
N ARG A 23 -9.05 -22.30 3.96
CA ARG A 23 -9.48 -21.88 2.63
C ARG A 23 -8.34 -21.12 1.97
N MET A 24 -8.25 -21.21 0.66
CA MET A 24 -7.32 -20.43 -0.12
C MET A 24 -8.04 -19.70 -1.23
N ASN A 25 -7.65 -18.46 -1.46
CA ASN A 25 -8.04 -17.73 -2.65
C ASN A 25 -7.18 -18.20 -3.83
N CYS A 26 -7.82 -18.33 -4.99
CA CYS A 26 -7.13 -18.66 -6.22
C CYS A 26 -7.61 -17.78 -7.37
N ALA A 27 -6.67 -17.18 -8.09
CA ALA A 27 -6.91 -16.44 -9.32
C ALA A 27 -7.12 -17.39 -10.50
N VAL A 28 -7.68 -16.85 -11.59
CA VAL A 28 -7.82 -17.59 -12.85
C VAL A 28 -6.45 -17.88 -13.45
N ILE A 29 -6.18 -19.15 -13.76
CA ILE A 29 -4.96 -19.59 -14.44
C ILE A 29 -5.18 -19.92 -15.91
N GLN A 30 -6.41 -20.29 -16.29
CA GLN A 30 -6.78 -20.66 -17.66
C GLN A 30 -8.30 -20.52 -17.84
N THR A 31 -8.71 -20.06 -19.01
CA THR A 31 -10.12 -20.06 -19.45
C THR A 31 -10.24 -20.72 -20.82
N GLY A 32 -11.29 -21.52 -20.98
CA GLY A 32 -11.51 -22.22 -22.24
C GLY A 32 -12.18 -23.58 -22.06
N ARG A 33 -12.31 -24.30 -23.17
CA ARG A 33 -12.90 -25.65 -23.19
C ARG A 33 -11.86 -26.71 -22.84
N VAL A 34 -11.35 -26.64 -21.61
CA VAL A 34 -10.30 -27.51 -21.07
C VAL A 34 -10.87 -28.29 -19.90
N ASP A 35 -10.96 -29.61 -20.05
CA ASP A 35 -11.50 -30.53 -19.03
C ASP A 35 -10.83 -31.91 -19.18
N PRO A 36 -9.64 -32.10 -18.59
CA PRO A 36 -8.92 -33.38 -18.67
C PRO A 36 -9.60 -34.53 -17.91
N VAL A 37 -10.53 -34.24 -17.00
CA VAL A 37 -11.26 -35.25 -16.22
C VAL A 37 -12.34 -35.89 -17.09
N VAL A 38 -13.17 -35.08 -17.75
CA VAL A 38 -14.29 -35.57 -18.57
C VAL A 38 -13.86 -35.85 -20.02
N ASN A 39 -12.92 -35.07 -20.56
CA ASN A 39 -12.49 -35.13 -21.95
C ASN A 39 -10.95 -35.25 -22.09
N PRO A 40 -10.32 -36.30 -21.55
CA PRO A 40 -8.87 -36.46 -21.58
C PRO A 40 -8.32 -36.47 -23.01
N GLY A 41 -7.40 -35.55 -23.30
CA GLY A 41 -6.78 -35.36 -24.61
C GLY A 41 -7.70 -34.71 -25.66
N ALA A 42 -8.87 -34.20 -25.27
CA ALA A 42 -9.86 -33.63 -26.17
C ALA A 42 -10.38 -32.27 -25.66
N VAL A 43 -11.00 -31.52 -26.58
CA VAL A 43 -11.64 -30.25 -26.23
C VAL A 43 -12.95 -30.53 -25.49
N ALA A 44 -13.16 -29.86 -24.36
CA ALA A 44 -14.37 -29.98 -23.56
C ALA A 44 -15.62 -29.50 -24.31
N ALA A 45 -16.80 -29.90 -23.85
CA ALA A 45 -18.06 -29.49 -24.47
C ALA A 45 -18.33 -27.98 -24.30
N HIS A 46 -18.16 -27.46 -23.08
CA HIS A 46 -18.37 -26.06 -22.71
C HIS A 46 -17.11 -25.47 -22.07
N ALA A 47 -17.12 -24.15 -21.88
CA ALA A 47 -15.96 -23.42 -21.37
C ALA A 47 -15.95 -23.32 -19.84
N HIS A 48 -14.78 -23.46 -19.25
CA HIS A 48 -14.55 -23.38 -17.82
C HIS A 48 -13.61 -22.21 -17.49
N SER A 49 -13.74 -21.70 -16.27
CA SER A 49 -12.66 -20.99 -15.61
C SER A 49 -11.93 -21.96 -14.70
N ILE A 50 -10.61 -21.99 -14.82
CA ILE A 50 -9.74 -22.88 -14.07
C ILE A 50 -8.82 -22.05 -13.16
N VAL A 51 -8.61 -22.53 -11.94
CA VAL A 51 -7.68 -21.97 -10.95
C VAL A 51 -6.70 -23.07 -10.48
N GLY A 52 -5.50 -22.68 -10.07
CA GLY A 52 -4.47 -23.57 -9.52
C GLY A 52 -3.21 -23.67 -10.39
N GLY A 53 -2.70 -24.88 -10.59
CA GLY A 53 -1.42 -25.12 -11.26
C GLY A 53 -1.36 -24.69 -12.73
N SER A 54 -0.26 -24.02 -13.11
CA SER A 54 -0.03 -23.51 -14.47
C SER A 54 0.11 -24.56 -15.58
N ASN A 55 0.36 -25.83 -15.27
CA ASN A 55 0.41 -26.91 -16.27
C ASN A 55 -0.97 -27.53 -16.56
N ILE A 56 -2.06 -26.98 -16.04
CA ILE A 56 -3.40 -27.44 -16.40
C ILE A 56 -3.61 -27.37 -17.92
N GLY A 57 -4.21 -28.40 -18.49
CA GLY A 57 -4.49 -28.53 -19.92
C GLY A 57 -5.31 -29.76 -20.25
N ILE A 58 -5.59 -29.96 -21.53
CA ILE A 58 -6.52 -31.00 -22.00
C ILE A 58 -6.09 -32.44 -21.63
N ASN A 59 -4.82 -32.66 -21.29
CA ASN A 59 -4.23 -33.97 -21.00
C ASN A 59 -3.54 -34.03 -19.63
N SER A 60 -3.87 -33.12 -18.71
CA SER A 60 -3.20 -33.05 -17.41
C SER A 60 -3.37 -34.32 -16.58
N THR A 61 -2.28 -34.73 -15.95
CA THR A 61 -2.18 -35.76 -14.92
C THR A 61 -1.59 -35.16 -13.63
N TYR A 62 -1.59 -35.92 -12.54
CA TYR A 62 -0.93 -35.54 -11.29
C TYR A 62 0.54 -35.12 -11.49
N GLU A 63 1.28 -35.86 -12.31
CA GLU A 63 2.70 -35.56 -12.61
C GLU A 63 2.84 -34.23 -13.34
N THR A 64 1.97 -33.96 -14.34
CA THR A 64 2.01 -32.66 -15.03
C THR A 64 1.63 -31.51 -14.10
N MET A 65 0.64 -31.72 -13.21
CA MET A 65 0.19 -30.70 -12.26
C MET A 65 1.26 -30.38 -11.23
N THR A 66 1.89 -31.38 -10.61
CA THR A 66 3.01 -31.19 -9.66
C THR A 66 4.24 -30.53 -10.30
N ASN A 67 4.43 -30.72 -11.61
CA ASN A 67 5.47 -30.03 -12.39
C ASN A 67 5.11 -28.59 -12.79
N SER A 68 3.93 -28.06 -12.44
CA SER A 68 3.57 -26.66 -12.76
C SER A 68 4.64 -25.68 -12.28
N SER A 69 5.02 -24.71 -13.12
CA SER A 69 6.02 -23.70 -12.75
C SER A 69 5.58 -22.78 -11.61
N CYS A 70 4.26 -22.60 -11.49
CA CYS A 70 3.60 -21.83 -10.44
C CYS A 70 2.16 -22.34 -10.24
N THR A 71 1.50 -21.83 -9.21
CA THR A 71 0.06 -21.98 -8.95
C THR A 71 -0.58 -20.62 -8.75
N SER A 72 -1.80 -20.44 -9.22
CA SER A 72 -2.59 -19.22 -9.02
C SER A 72 -3.34 -19.21 -7.69
N CYS A 73 -3.02 -20.12 -6.76
CA CYS A 73 -3.56 -20.15 -5.40
C CYS A 73 -2.58 -19.58 -4.37
N GLU A 74 -3.10 -19.11 -3.23
CA GLU A 74 -2.30 -18.60 -2.09
C GLU A 74 -1.21 -19.57 -1.62
N LEU A 75 -1.45 -20.88 -1.73
CA LEU A 75 -0.54 -21.93 -1.27
C LEU A 75 0.32 -22.44 -2.42
N ARG A 76 1.62 -22.08 -2.43
CA ARG A 76 2.58 -22.42 -3.50
C ARG A 76 2.75 -23.93 -3.71
N SER A 77 2.54 -24.71 -2.65
CA SER A 77 2.61 -26.17 -2.64
C SER A 77 1.33 -26.84 -3.16
N ASP A 78 0.24 -26.09 -3.33
CA ASP A 78 -0.96 -26.59 -4.01
C ASP A 78 -0.92 -26.28 -5.50
N LYS A 79 -0.45 -27.24 -6.31
CA LYS A 79 -0.52 -27.17 -7.76
C LYS A 79 -1.70 -27.97 -8.32
N SER A 80 -2.71 -28.27 -7.50
CA SER A 80 -3.96 -28.86 -7.97
C SER A 80 -4.65 -27.95 -8.99
N ALA A 81 -5.62 -28.49 -9.72
CA ALA A 81 -6.50 -27.70 -10.56
C ALA A 81 -7.95 -27.86 -10.11
N TYR A 82 -8.66 -26.74 -10.10
CA TYR A 82 -10.07 -26.64 -9.76
C TYR A 82 -10.77 -25.79 -10.79
N TRP A 83 -11.91 -26.23 -11.31
CA TRP A 83 -12.60 -25.44 -12.34
C TRP A 83 -14.11 -25.52 -12.26
N THR A 84 -14.74 -24.43 -12.69
CA THR A 84 -16.20 -24.25 -12.73
C THR A 84 -16.60 -23.70 -14.11
N PRO A 85 -17.85 -23.89 -14.56
CA PRO A 85 -18.33 -23.33 -15.81
C PRO A 85 -18.32 -21.80 -15.80
N LEU A 86 -17.88 -21.18 -16.91
CA LEU A 86 -18.02 -19.73 -17.09
C LEU A 86 -19.49 -19.30 -17.07
N MET A 87 -19.76 -18.10 -16.58
CA MET A 87 -21.08 -17.47 -16.65
C MET A 87 -21.11 -16.39 -17.73
N TYR A 88 -22.21 -16.29 -18.44
CA TYR A 88 -22.47 -15.28 -19.45
C TYR A 88 -23.79 -14.55 -19.17
N TYR A 89 -23.83 -13.27 -19.48
CA TYR A 89 -25.08 -12.53 -19.66
C TYR A 89 -25.52 -12.64 -21.13
N TRP A 90 -26.74 -13.08 -21.36
CA TRP A 90 -27.33 -13.32 -22.67
C TRP A 90 -28.24 -12.17 -23.08
N TYR A 91 -27.79 -11.32 -24.00
CA TYR A 91 -28.51 -10.13 -24.39
C TYR A 91 -29.77 -10.45 -25.23
N PRO A 92 -30.78 -9.56 -25.22
CA PRO A 92 -31.97 -9.68 -26.07
C PRO A 92 -31.70 -9.83 -27.57
N ASN A 93 -30.58 -9.28 -28.06
CA ASN A 93 -30.15 -9.41 -29.46
C ASN A 93 -29.53 -10.79 -29.79
N GLY A 94 -29.36 -11.68 -28.79
CA GLY A 94 -28.78 -13.00 -28.94
C GLY A 94 -27.29 -13.11 -28.63
N SER A 95 -26.57 -12.00 -28.41
CA SER A 95 -25.15 -12.03 -28.05
C SER A 95 -24.93 -12.37 -26.58
N PHE A 96 -23.70 -12.74 -26.22
CA PHE A 96 -23.31 -13.13 -24.88
C PHE A 96 -22.12 -12.29 -24.42
N PHE A 97 -22.09 -11.90 -23.15
CA PHE A 97 -20.91 -11.29 -22.54
C PHE A 97 -20.52 -12.08 -21.30
N GLU A 98 -19.25 -12.47 -21.21
CA GLU A 98 -18.72 -13.15 -20.04
C GLU A 98 -18.92 -12.30 -18.78
N VAL A 99 -19.49 -12.88 -17.74
CA VAL A 99 -19.60 -12.20 -16.44
C VAL A 99 -18.24 -12.25 -15.75
N PRO A 100 -17.60 -11.10 -15.46
CA PRO A 100 -16.26 -11.10 -14.88
C PRO A 100 -16.22 -11.78 -13.51
N HIS A 101 -15.12 -12.46 -13.19
CA HIS A 101 -14.82 -12.94 -11.84
C HIS A 101 -13.31 -13.01 -11.62
N GLY A 102 -12.88 -12.96 -10.35
CA GLY A 102 -11.46 -12.96 -9.98
C GLY A 102 -10.84 -14.34 -9.76
N GLY A 103 -11.55 -15.42 -10.12
CA GLY A 103 -11.20 -16.79 -9.77
C GLY A 103 -12.17 -17.40 -8.75
N SER A 104 -11.67 -18.25 -7.86
CA SER A 104 -12.46 -19.06 -6.92
C SER A 104 -11.79 -19.15 -5.56
N VAL A 105 -12.58 -19.39 -4.53
CA VAL A 105 -12.08 -19.74 -3.18
C VAL A 105 -12.27 -21.23 -3.00
N VAL A 106 -11.19 -21.92 -2.64
CA VAL A 106 -11.16 -23.38 -2.44
C VAL A 106 -11.02 -23.67 -0.95
N TYR A 107 -11.92 -24.49 -0.43
CA TYR A 107 -11.98 -24.86 0.98
C TYR A 107 -11.67 -26.33 1.15
N TYR A 108 -10.86 -26.63 2.16
CA TYR A 108 -10.61 -27.98 2.65
C TYR A 108 -11.22 -28.06 4.06
N LEU A 109 -12.37 -28.70 4.17
CA LEU A 109 -13.15 -28.71 5.40
C LEU A 109 -12.99 -30.05 6.14
N GLY A 110 -12.67 -29.98 7.44
CA GLY A 110 -12.72 -31.12 8.35
C GLY A 110 -14.16 -31.33 8.83
N ARG A 111 -14.80 -32.40 8.37
CA ARG A 111 -16.24 -32.63 8.55
C ARG A 111 -16.57 -34.01 9.11
N GLY A 112 -17.76 -34.15 9.69
CA GLY A 112 -18.24 -35.43 10.20
C GLY A 112 -17.62 -35.86 11.54
N PRO A 113 -18.20 -36.89 12.18
CA PRO A 113 -17.71 -37.41 13.45
C PRO A 113 -16.34 -38.11 13.32
N ASN A 114 -15.94 -38.48 12.09
CA ASN A 114 -14.70 -39.19 11.79
C ASN A 114 -13.60 -38.26 11.25
N VAL A 115 -13.72 -36.95 11.45
CA VAL A 115 -12.74 -35.94 10.97
C VAL A 115 -11.29 -36.25 11.39
N ASN A 116 -11.08 -36.87 12.55
CA ASN A 116 -9.76 -37.29 13.04
C ASN A 116 -9.13 -38.46 12.26
N THR A 117 -9.87 -39.12 11.38
CA THR A 117 -9.39 -40.19 10.49
C THR A 117 -9.32 -39.76 9.04
N THR A 118 -9.53 -38.45 8.78
CA THR A 118 -9.39 -37.88 7.43
C THR A 118 -7.98 -38.09 6.92
N ILE A 119 -7.84 -38.57 5.69
CA ILE A 119 -6.55 -38.75 5.01
C ILE A 119 -6.40 -37.74 3.87
N PRO A 120 -5.17 -37.33 3.50
CA PRO A 120 -4.97 -36.46 2.33
C PRO A 120 -5.44 -37.10 1.03
N PHE A 121 -5.74 -36.28 0.02
CA PHE A 121 -6.06 -36.79 -1.32
C PHE A 121 -4.84 -37.53 -1.88
N PRO A 122 -4.96 -38.79 -2.31
CA PRO A 122 -3.80 -39.53 -2.81
C PRO A 122 -3.29 -38.93 -4.13
N PRO A 123 -2.00 -39.12 -4.47
CA PRO A 123 -1.48 -38.80 -5.80
C PRO A 123 -2.34 -39.41 -6.91
N GLY A 124 -2.63 -38.63 -7.96
CA GLY A 124 -3.48 -39.08 -9.08
C GLY A 124 -4.99 -39.02 -8.83
N PHE A 125 -5.43 -38.61 -7.63
CA PHE A 125 -6.86 -38.52 -7.32
C PHE A 125 -7.56 -37.42 -8.13
N MET A 126 -8.72 -37.76 -8.69
CA MET A 126 -9.57 -36.84 -9.44
C MET A 126 -11.04 -37.09 -9.10
N MET A 127 -11.85 -36.05 -9.15
CA MET A 127 -13.31 -36.18 -9.00
C MET A 127 -14.02 -34.94 -9.56
N LEU A 128 -15.33 -35.08 -9.76
CA LEU A 128 -16.20 -33.95 -10.07
C LEU A 128 -17.48 -33.99 -9.23
N SER A 129 -18.05 -32.81 -9.01
CA SER A 129 -19.31 -32.62 -8.31
C SER A 129 -20.23 -31.71 -9.10
N GLY A 130 -21.51 -32.09 -9.18
CA GLY A 130 -22.51 -31.38 -9.98
C GLY A 130 -23.01 -32.24 -11.12
N ASP A 131 -23.84 -31.67 -11.99
CA ASP A 131 -24.31 -32.35 -13.20
C ASP A 131 -24.58 -31.29 -14.27
N LYS A 132 -23.72 -31.20 -15.27
CA LYS A 132 -23.83 -30.20 -16.35
C LYS A 132 -25.18 -30.24 -17.10
N SER A 133 -25.87 -31.38 -17.09
CA SER A 133 -27.13 -31.57 -17.80
C SER A 133 -28.36 -31.16 -16.99
N ALA A 134 -28.25 -30.99 -15.67
CA ALA A 134 -29.39 -30.69 -14.81
C ALA A 134 -30.01 -29.32 -15.14
N ARG A 135 -31.35 -29.27 -15.15
CA ARG A 135 -32.16 -28.03 -15.35
C ARG A 135 -33.33 -27.91 -14.37
N SER A 136 -33.40 -28.81 -13.40
CA SER A 136 -34.37 -28.78 -12.30
C SER A 136 -33.77 -29.42 -11.06
N TYR A 137 -34.38 -29.16 -9.92
CA TYR A 137 -34.02 -29.79 -8.65
C TYR A 137 -34.35 -31.30 -8.66
N ASP A 138 -33.39 -32.13 -8.25
CA ASP A 138 -33.59 -33.55 -8.00
C ASP A 138 -33.88 -33.79 -6.51
N ASN A 139 -35.12 -34.15 -6.21
CA ASN A 139 -35.57 -34.49 -4.86
C ASN A 139 -35.77 -35.99 -4.64
N GLU A 140 -35.26 -36.84 -5.53
CA GLU A 140 -35.40 -38.29 -5.47
C GLU A 140 -34.07 -38.97 -5.13
N THR A 141 -32.95 -38.38 -5.53
CA THR A 141 -31.61 -38.92 -5.23
C THR A 141 -31.05 -38.32 -3.93
N PHE A 142 -30.80 -39.18 -2.94
CA PHE A 142 -30.25 -38.80 -1.64
C PHE A 142 -28.85 -39.39 -1.42
N SER A 143 -28.05 -38.69 -0.63
CA SER A 143 -26.84 -39.27 -0.02
C SER A 143 -27.21 -40.45 0.88
N TYR A 144 -26.22 -41.32 1.14
CA TYR A 144 -26.36 -42.38 2.12
C TYR A 144 -26.72 -41.81 3.50
N GLY A 145 -27.51 -42.52 4.30
CA GLY A 145 -27.77 -42.11 5.67
C GLY A 145 -28.35 -43.23 6.52
N ASN A 146 -28.47 -42.95 7.81
CA ASN A 146 -29.14 -43.82 8.79
C ASN A 146 -30.02 -42.98 9.74
N ALA A 147 -30.58 -43.61 10.78
CA ALA A 147 -31.48 -42.94 11.71
C ALA A 147 -30.82 -41.79 12.51
N LEU A 148 -29.50 -41.86 12.75
CA LEU A 148 -28.74 -40.83 13.48
C LEU A 148 -28.19 -39.76 12.54
N TYR A 149 -27.80 -40.15 11.33
CA TYR A 149 -27.23 -39.29 10.30
C TYR A 149 -28.08 -39.43 9.02
N PRO A 150 -29.22 -38.74 8.92
CA PRO A 150 -30.11 -38.87 7.78
C PRO A 150 -29.43 -38.38 6.49
N GLY A 151 -29.79 -39.02 5.38
CA GLY A 151 -29.39 -38.57 4.04
C GLY A 151 -30.06 -37.25 3.67
N ARG A 152 -29.46 -36.52 2.71
CA ARG A 152 -29.95 -35.26 2.16
C ARG A 152 -30.02 -35.37 0.63
N PRO A 153 -30.96 -34.66 -0.05
CA PRO A 153 -30.96 -34.63 -1.51
C PRO A 153 -29.61 -34.21 -2.06
N ILE A 154 -29.05 -34.97 -3.00
CA ILE A 154 -27.72 -34.66 -3.57
C ILE A 154 -27.76 -33.35 -4.36
N ALA A 155 -28.93 -32.93 -4.85
CA ALA A 155 -29.13 -31.63 -5.52
C ALA A 155 -28.69 -30.43 -4.66
N ASP A 156 -28.74 -30.54 -3.33
CA ASP A 156 -28.34 -29.46 -2.41
C ASP A 156 -26.83 -29.20 -2.36
N ARG A 157 -26.01 -30.01 -3.02
CA ARG A 157 -24.56 -29.81 -3.12
C ARG A 157 -24.20 -28.53 -3.87
N VAL A 158 -25.08 -28.06 -4.75
CA VAL A 158 -24.95 -26.82 -5.51
C VAL A 158 -25.85 -25.78 -4.87
N SER A 159 -25.32 -24.60 -4.60
CA SER A 159 -26.14 -23.50 -4.11
C SER A 159 -25.63 -22.13 -4.53
N PHE A 160 -26.50 -21.13 -4.43
CA PHE A 160 -26.29 -19.77 -4.89
C PHE A 160 -26.71 -18.77 -3.84
N THR A 161 -25.93 -17.69 -3.72
CA THR A 161 -26.18 -16.62 -2.75
C THR A 161 -25.95 -15.26 -3.37
N CYS A 162 -26.91 -14.35 -3.14
CA CYS A 162 -26.83 -12.98 -3.61
C CYS A 162 -25.98 -12.18 -2.64
N LEU A 163 -24.84 -11.63 -3.08
CA LEU A 163 -24.02 -10.82 -2.21
C LEU A 163 -24.57 -9.40 -2.16
N VAL A 164 -25.00 -8.98 -0.96
CA VAL A 164 -25.54 -7.64 -0.70
C VAL A 164 -24.52 -6.76 0.04
N GLY A 165 -24.57 -5.45 -0.23
CA GLY A 165 -23.66 -4.43 0.31
C GLY A 165 -23.72 -4.22 1.83
N SER A 166 -24.89 -4.39 2.42
CA SER A 166 -25.10 -4.23 3.86
C SER A 166 -26.25 -5.10 4.34
N GLY A 167 -26.15 -5.58 5.59
CA GLY A 167 -27.12 -6.48 6.20
C GLY A 167 -26.72 -7.97 6.10
N PRO A 168 -27.52 -8.87 6.71
CA PRO A 168 -27.29 -10.30 6.64
C PRO A 168 -27.44 -10.80 5.20
N GLN A 169 -26.54 -11.68 4.78
CA GLN A 169 -26.62 -12.29 3.45
C GLN A 169 -27.89 -13.15 3.35
N PRO A 170 -28.59 -13.13 2.19
CA PRO A 170 -29.71 -14.03 1.94
C PRO A 170 -29.33 -15.51 2.10
N PRO A 171 -30.30 -16.39 2.38
CA PRO A 171 -30.03 -17.82 2.46
C PRO A 171 -29.55 -18.39 1.12
N ASN A 172 -28.72 -19.42 1.18
CA ASN A 172 -28.29 -20.17 0.00
C ASN A 172 -29.51 -20.86 -0.65
N LEU A 173 -29.64 -20.74 -1.97
CA LEU A 173 -30.71 -21.36 -2.76
C LEU A 173 -30.12 -22.40 -3.72
N PRO A 174 -30.81 -23.53 -4.00
CA PRO A 174 -30.28 -24.57 -4.87
C PRO A 174 -30.41 -24.25 -6.37
N TYR A 175 -30.70 -22.99 -6.72
CA TYR A 175 -30.91 -22.52 -8.10
C TYR A 175 -30.46 -21.07 -8.25
N MET A 176 -30.16 -20.69 -9.50
CA MET A 176 -29.84 -19.31 -9.86
C MET A 176 -31.14 -18.50 -9.89
N PHE A 177 -31.34 -17.70 -8.84
CA PHE A 177 -32.47 -16.76 -8.70
C PHE A 177 -32.22 -15.49 -9.53
N ASN A 178 -32.97 -14.40 -9.30
CA ASN A 178 -32.70 -13.13 -9.97
C ASN A 178 -31.33 -12.55 -9.57
N ALA A 179 -30.31 -12.82 -10.38
CA ALA A 179 -28.93 -12.43 -10.13
C ALA A 179 -28.68 -10.94 -10.41
N SER A 180 -29.52 -10.29 -11.22
CA SER A 180 -29.36 -8.87 -11.59
C SER A 180 -29.40 -7.93 -10.37
N SER A 181 -30.04 -8.35 -9.28
CA SER A 181 -30.12 -7.56 -8.03
C SER A 181 -28.91 -7.73 -7.10
N CYS A 182 -27.94 -8.58 -7.45
CA CYS A 182 -26.78 -8.87 -6.60
C CYS A 182 -25.66 -7.86 -6.80
N VAL A 183 -25.79 -6.73 -6.09
CA VAL A 183 -24.89 -5.57 -6.19
C VAL A 183 -23.42 -5.90 -5.93
N ASN A 184 -23.12 -6.87 -5.06
CA ASN A 184 -21.74 -7.31 -4.78
C ASN A 184 -21.38 -8.64 -5.47
N GLY A 185 -22.20 -9.10 -6.40
CA GLY A 185 -21.97 -10.35 -7.15
C GLY A 185 -22.87 -11.51 -6.73
N LEU A 186 -22.98 -12.48 -7.63
CA LEU A 186 -23.63 -13.76 -7.38
C LEU A 186 -22.57 -14.79 -7.00
N ARG A 187 -22.69 -15.36 -5.80
CA ARG A 187 -21.83 -16.47 -5.39
C ARG A 187 -22.46 -17.79 -5.81
N ALA A 188 -21.72 -18.59 -6.58
CA ALA A 188 -22.06 -19.98 -6.89
C ALA A 188 -21.16 -20.91 -6.08
N GLN A 189 -21.74 -21.96 -5.51
CA GLN A 189 -21.10 -22.82 -4.52
C GLN A 189 -21.31 -24.29 -4.89
N VAL A 190 -20.29 -25.12 -4.69
CA VAL A 190 -20.39 -26.57 -4.91
C VAL A 190 -19.59 -27.36 -3.88
N VAL A 191 -20.26 -28.34 -3.26
CA VAL A 191 -19.68 -29.30 -2.30
C VAL A 191 -19.27 -30.57 -3.03
N PHE A 192 -18.09 -31.09 -2.76
CA PHE A 192 -17.62 -32.37 -3.28
C PHE A 192 -17.88 -33.54 -2.33
N GLN A 193 -17.76 -34.74 -2.88
CA GLN A 193 -17.75 -36.00 -2.17
C GLN A 193 -16.53 -36.07 -1.24
N SER A 194 -16.70 -36.68 -0.06
CA SER A 194 -15.63 -36.78 0.96
C SER A 194 -15.35 -38.21 1.40
N CYS A 195 -15.97 -39.21 0.77
CA CYS A 195 -15.80 -40.61 1.09
C CYS A 195 -15.25 -41.36 -0.12
N TRP A 196 -14.13 -42.05 0.05
CA TRP A 196 -13.41 -42.75 -1.02
C TRP A 196 -13.39 -44.27 -0.79
N ASP A 197 -13.49 -45.02 -1.88
CA ASP A 197 -13.49 -46.49 -1.87
C ASP A 197 -12.13 -47.12 -1.48
N GLY A 198 -11.05 -46.32 -1.46
CA GLY A 198 -9.71 -46.78 -1.10
C GLY A 198 -8.92 -47.45 -2.22
N VAL A 199 -9.50 -47.54 -3.42
CA VAL A 199 -8.97 -48.34 -4.52
C VAL A 199 -8.78 -47.51 -5.78
N HIS A 200 -9.81 -46.80 -6.22
CA HIS A 200 -9.79 -46.15 -7.53
C HIS A 200 -9.53 -44.65 -7.38
N LEU A 201 -8.49 -44.14 -8.04
CA LEU A 201 -8.16 -42.72 -8.03
C LEU A 201 -9.14 -41.88 -8.88
N TYR A 202 -9.79 -42.51 -9.86
CA TYR A 202 -10.83 -41.91 -10.68
C TYR A 202 -11.68 -42.99 -11.36
N LYS A 203 -13.00 -42.74 -11.47
CA LYS A 203 -13.91 -43.47 -12.35
C LYS A 203 -14.78 -42.45 -13.09
N THR A 204 -15.04 -42.70 -14.38
CA THR A 204 -15.82 -41.80 -15.24
C THR A 204 -17.27 -41.62 -14.80
N ASP A 205 -17.80 -42.54 -13.99
CA ASP A 205 -19.13 -42.47 -13.38
C ASP A 205 -19.11 -41.88 -11.95
N ASN A 206 -17.95 -41.42 -11.46
CA ASN A 206 -17.67 -40.98 -10.09
C ASN A 206 -18.02 -41.96 -8.97
N SER A 207 -18.23 -43.24 -9.27
CA SER A 207 -18.61 -44.24 -8.26
C SER A 207 -17.47 -44.65 -7.32
N HIS A 208 -16.26 -44.10 -7.49
CA HIS A 208 -15.15 -44.26 -6.54
C HIS A 208 -15.30 -43.34 -5.32
N VAL A 209 -16.19 -42.35 -5.39
CA VAL A 209 -16.46 -41.40 -4.31
C VAL A 209 -17.93 -41.32 -3.94
N ALA A 210 -18.20 -40.95 -2.70
CA ALA A 210 -19.54 -40.71 -2.18
C ALA A 210 -19.57 -39.49 -1.25
N TYR A 211 -20.72 -38.82 -1.19
CA TYR A 211 -20.96 -37.75 -0.22
C TYR A 211 -21.05 -38.31 1.21
N LEU A 212 -20.70 -37.49 2.19
CA LEU A 212 -21.14 -37.71 3.56
C LEU A 212 -22.67 -37.67 3.61
N SER A 213 -23.26 -38.25 4.65
CA SER A 213 -24.72 -38.34 4.74
C SER A 213 -25.45 -36.99 4.70
N GLY A 214 -24.87 -35.93 5.24
CA GLY A 214 -25.36 -34.56 5.16
C GLY A 214 -24.81 -33.76 3.96
N LEU A 215 -24.17 -34.43 2.99
CA LEU A 215 -23.31 -33.87 1.93
C LEU A 215 -21.94 -33.40 2.44
N ASP A 216 -21.94 -32.39 3.29
CA ASP A 216 -20.75 -31.77 3.88
C ASP A 216 -20.57 -32.09 5.36
N ASN A 217 -21.37 -33.01 5.92
CA ASN A 217 -21.25 -33.46 7.31
C ASN A 217 -21.88 -34.86 7.48
N GLY A 218 -21.67 -35.50 8.63
CA GLY A 218 -22.18 -36.84 8.92
C GLY A 218 -21.20 -37.94 8.53
N ILE A 219 -21.70 -39.11 8.11
CA ILE A 219 -20.87 -40.33 7.98
C ILE A 219 -20.71 -40.78 6.54
N CYS A 220 -19.62 -41.51 6.29
CA CYS A 220 -19.41 -42.20 5.03
C CYS A 220 -20.28 -43.46 4.89
N PRO A 221 -20.68 -43.84 3.66
CA PRO A 221 -21.30 -45.13 3.40
C PRO A 221 -20.31 -46.28 3.70
N PRO A 222 -20.79 -47.48 4.10
CA PRO A 222 -19.92 -48.58 4.53
C PRO A 222 -18.86 -49.04 3.51
N ASN A 223 -19.11 -48.87 2.21
CA ASN A 223 -18.19 -49.26 1.13
C ASN A 223 -17.14 -48.19 0.79
N TYR A 224 -17.13 -47.06 1.50
CA TYR A 224 -16.19 -45.95 1.30
C TYR A 224 -15.47 -45.67 2.63
N PRO A 225 -14.48 -46.51 3.00
CA PRO A 225 -13.91 -46.50 4.34
C PRO A 225 -12.97 -45.32 4.61
N HIS A 226 -12.53 -44.60 3.57
CA HIS A 226 -11.59 -43.51 3.71
C HIS A 226 -12.29 -42.16 3.60
N GLN A 227 -12.25 -41.38 4.67
CA GLN A 227 -12.71 -40.01 4.63
C GLN A 227 -11.60 -39.09 4.10
N LEU A 228 -11.95 -38.25 3.13
CA LEU A 228 -11.13 -37.20 2.56
C LEU A 228 -11.57 -35.82 3.10
N PRO A 229 -10.74 -34.77 3.00
CA PRO A 229 -11.20 -33.41 3.27
C PRO A 229 -12.40 -33.10 2.39
N THR A 230 -13.42 -32.45 2.95
CA THR A 230 -14.55 -32.02 2.13
C THR A 230 -14.11 -30.81 1.32
N LEU A 231 -13.92 -31.01 0.02
CA LEU A 231 -13.67 -29.91 -0.91
C LEU A 231 -14.96 -29.11 -1.11
N PHE A 232 -14.83 -27.80 -1.00
CA PHE A 232 -15.92 -26.87 -1.25
C PHE A 232 -15.38 -25.68 -2.04
N ILE A 233 -16.05 -25.33 -3.13
CA ILE A 233 -15.59 -24.27 -4.04
C ILE A 233 -16.65 -23.18 -4.13
N GLU A 234 -16.20 -21.93 -4.01
CA GLU A 234 -17.03 -20.76 -4.24
C GLU A 234 -16.46 -19.93 -5.41
N THR A 235 -17.31 -19.56 -6.36
CA THR A 235 -16.98 -18.61 -7.42
C THR A 235 -17.92 -17.41 -7.33
N ASN A 236 -17.36 -16.19 -7.23
CA ASN A 236 -18.14 -14.95 -7.16
C ASN A 236 -18.18 -14.28 -8.53
N TYR A 237 -19.33 -14.33 -9.20
CA TYR A 237 -19.56 -13.69 -10.50
C TYR A 237 -20.00 -12.24 -10.30
N ALA A 238 -19.27 -11.30 -10.90
CA ALA A 238 -19.53 -9.86 -10.82
C ALA A 238 -20.67 -9.44 -11.76
N VAL A 239 -21.88 -9.96 -11.51
CA VAL A 239 -23.10 -9.71 -12.30
C VAL A 239 -23.43 -8.22 -12.43
N GLY A 240 -23.10 -7.39 -11.44
CA GLY A 240 -23.25 -5.93 -11.50
C GLY A 240 -22.24 -5.20 -12.41
N GLN A 241 -21.23 -5.89 -12.95
CA GLN A 241 -20.20 -5.32 -13.83
C GLN A 241 -20.45 -5.62 -15.32
N VAL A 242 -21.57 -6.24 -15.66
CA VAL A 242 -21.95 -6.52 -17.06
C VAL A 242 -22.30 -5.20 -17.79
N PRO A 243 -21.63 -4.85 -18.89
CA PRO A 243 -21.90 -3.60 -19.63
C PRO A 243 -23.30 -3.59 -20.23
N ASN A 244 -24.10 -2.54 -20.00
CA ASN A 244 -25.46 -2.43 -20.51
C ASN A 244 -26.36 -3.64 -20.17
N GLY A 245 -26.06 -4.35 -19.08
CA GLY A 245 -26.96 -5.36 -18.53
C GLY A 245 -28.29 -4.71 -18.13
N THR A 246 -29.40 -5.42 -18.33
CA THR A 246 -30.72 -5.00 -17.85
C THR A 246 -31.16 -5.91 -16.71
N ASP A 247 -32.15 -5.48 -15.92
CA ASP A 247 -32.68 -6.25 -14.78
C ASP A 247 -33.54 -7.46 -15.22
N ASP A 248 -33.31 -8.01 -16.41
CA ASP A 248 -34.10 -9.08 -17.03
C ASP A 248 -33.64 -10.51 -16.68
N ASN A 249 -32.62 -10.63 -15.81
CA ASN A 249 -32.10 -11.89 -15.28
C ASN A 249 -31.65 -12.92 -16.34
N ARG A 250 -31.07 -12.47 -17.44
CA ARG A 250 -30.59 -13.36 -18.50
C ARG A 250 -29.17 -13.88 -18.29
N TYR A 251 -28.92 -14.49 -17.14
CA TYR A 251 -27.65 -15.16 -16.87
C TYR A 251 -27.72 -16.63 -17.29
N VAL A 252 -26.62 -17.15 -17.83
CA VAL A 252 -26.51 -18.52 -18.32
C VAL A 252 -25.09 -19.03 -18.09
N PHE A 253 -24.94 -20.25 -17.59
CA PHE A 253 -23.65 -20.91 -17.57
C PHE A 253 -23.25 -21.43 -18.94
N SER A 254 -21.95 -21.60 -19.18
CA SER A 254 -21.36 -21.93 -20.47
C SER A 254 -21.86 -23.24 -21.10
N GLN A 255 -22.40 -24.17 -20.30
CA GLN A 255 -23.10 -25.38 -20.73
C GLN A 255 -24.58 -25.15 -21.11
N GLY A 256 -25.01 -23.89 -21.23
CA GLY A 256 -26.34 -23.50 -21.69
C GLY A 256 -27.40 -23.60 -20.59
N ASP A 257 -27.01 -23.44 -19.32
CA ASP A 257 -27.92 -23.53 -18.18
C ASP A 257 -28.33 -22.14 -17.63
N PRO A 258 -29.57 -21.70 -17.85
CA PRO A 258 -30.10 -20.47 -17.27
C PRO A 258 -30.73 -20.67 -15.88
N THR A 259 -30.73 -21.90 -15.35
CA THR A 259 -31.42 -22.25 -14.09
C THR A 259 -30.49 -22.38 -12.89
N GLY A 260 -29.21 -22.64 -13.11
CA GLY A 260 -28.19 -22.84 -12.09
C GLY A 260 -28.04 -24.29 -11.60
N TYR A 261 -29.03 -25.16 -11.84
CA TYR A 261 -28.96 -26.57 -11.42
C TYR A 261 -27.81 -27.34 -12.08
N GLY A 262 -27.38 -26.90 -13.26
CA GLY A 262 -26.30 -27.48 -14.03
C GLY A 262 -24.90 -27.08 -13.58
N PHE A 263 -24.77 -26.22 -12.56
CA PHE A 263 -23.47 -25.83 -12.03
C PHE A 263 -22.72 -27.05 -11.47
N HIS A 264 -21.41 -27.06 -11.68
CA HIS A 264 -20.53 -28.15 -11.30
C HIS A 264 -19.12 -27.62 -11.08
N ALA A 265 -18.29 -28.46 -10.50
CA ALA A 265 -16.86 -28.27 -10.49
C ALA A 265 -16.12 -29.60 -10.58
N ASP A 266 -14.86 -29.50 -10.93
CA ASP A 266 -13.96 -30.61 -11.14
C ASP A 266 -12.66 -30.36 -10.37
N PHE A 267 -11.96 -31.44 -10.03
CA PHE A 267 -10.74 -31.42 -9.24
C PHE A 267 -9.74 -32.45 -9.76
N ILE A 268 -8.49 -32.01 -9.92
CA ILE A 268 -7.31 -32.87 -10.05
C ILE A 268 -6.35 -32.50 -8.92
N ASN A 269 -5.96 -33.50 -8.13
CA ASN A 269 -4.94 -33.32 -7.10
C ASN A 269 -3.59 -32.96 -7.74
N GLY A 270 -2.90 -31.98 -7.17
CA GLY A 270 -1.55 -31.56 -7.54
C GLY A 270 -0.75 -31.06 -6.34
N TRP A 271 -1.16 -31.43 -5.12
CA TRP A 271 -0.48 -31.06 -3.90
C TRP A 271 0.90 -31.68 -3.76
N ASP A 272 1.82 -30.91 -3.16
CA ASP A 272 2.94 -31.49 -2.43
C ASP A 272 2.38 -32.35 -1.29
N MET A 273 2.64 -33.65 -1.37
CA MET A 273 2.06 -34.60 -0.43
C MET A 273 2.59 -34.45 1.00
N ALA A 274 3.81 -33.95 1.20
CA ALA A 274 4.34 -33.73 2.54
C ALA A 274 3.59 -32.58 3.23
N VAL A 275 3.37 -31.48 2.50
CA VAL A 275 2.61 -30.31 2.99
C VAL A 275 1.16 -30.67 3.24
N GLN A 276 0.48 -31.32 2.28
CA GLN A 276 -0.94 -31.67 2.43
C GLN A 276 -1.16 -32.68 3.57
N THR A 277 -0.29 -33.69 3.70
CA THR A 277 -0.41 -34.69 4.79
C THR A 277 -0.29 -34.01 6.15
N GLU A 278 0.69 -33.13 6.33
CA GLU A 278 0.86 -32.40 7.58
C GLU A 278 -0.33 -31.48 7.84
N ALA A 279 -0.78 -30.70 6.85
CA ALA A 279 -1.93 -29.81 6.97
C ALA A 279 -3.22 -30.56 7.35
N VAL A 280 -3.47 -31.72 6.74
CA VAL A 280 -4.61 -32.59 7.11
C VAL A 280 -4.51 -33.02 8.57
N ASN A 281 -3.33 -33.48 9.01
CA ASN A 281 -3.12 -33.99 10.36
C ASN A 281 -3.21 -32.89 11.43
N THR A 282 -2.66 -31.71 11.17
CA THR A 282 -2.52 -30.65 12.18
C THR A 282 -3.61 -29.59 12.11
N CYS A 283 -4.22 -29.37 10.94
CA CYS A 283 -5.06 -28.20 10.67
C CYS A 283 -6.54 -28.52 10.38
N LEU A 284 -6.91 -29.72 9.92
CA LEU A 284 -8.34 -30.08 9.73
C LEU A 284 -9.07 -30.55 10.98
N TYR A 285 -8.35 -30.90 12.04
CA TYR A 285 -8.94 -31.53 13.22
C TYR A 285 -8.96 -30.63 14.47
N ASN A 286 -8.02 -29.69 14.62
CA ASN A 286 -7.71 -29.13 15.94
C ASN A 286 -8.61 -27.95 16.41
N GLY A 287 -9.79 -27.75 15.81
CA GLY A 287 -10.87 -26.84 16.27
C GLY A 287 -10.51 -25.35 16.51
N ALA A 288 -9.27 -24.95 16.23
CA ALA A 288 -8.71 -23.64 16.56
C ALA A 288 -8.56 -22.71 15.35
N PHE A 289 -8.97 -23.16 14.16
CA PHE A 289 -8.71 -22.48 12.90
C PHE A 289 -9.99 -21.88 12.33
N ASN A 290 -9.98 -20.58 12.06
CA ASN A 290 -11.10 -19.87 11.45
C ASN A 290 -11.06 -19.90 9.91
N GLY A 291 -10.34 -20.87 9.32
CA GLY A 291 -10.11 -20.95 7.89
C GLY A 291 -8.94 -20.14 7.36
N VAL A 292 -8.26 -19.39 8.23
CA VAL A 292 -7.17 -18.47 7.89
C VAL A 292 -5.88 -19.27 7.73
N VAL A 293 -5.30 -19.27 6.52
CA VAL A 293 -4.09 -20.04 6.16
C VAL A 293 -2.95 -19.82 7.14
N GLN A 294 -2.75 -18.57 7.57
CA GLN A 294 -1.63 -18.15 8.40
C GLN A 294 -1.71 -18.71 9.83
N GLU A 295 -2.88 -19.19 10.28
CA GLU A 295 -3.03 -19.85 11.58
C GLU A 295 -2.46 -21.28 11.57
N CYS A 296 -2.36 -21.92 10.39
CA CYS A 296 -1.81 -23.27 10.23
C CYS A 296 -0.30 -23.20 9.93
N PRO A 297 0.62 -23.62 10.83
CA PRO A 297 2.05 -23.36 10.67
C PRO A 297 2.68 -23.88 9.37
N VAL A 298 2.27 -25.09 8.94
CA VAL A 298 2.79 -25.69 7.69
C VAL A 298 2.32 -24.95 6.44
N LEU A 299 1.11 -24.39 6.46
CA LEU A 299 0.57 -23.62 5.33
C LEU A 299 1.01 -22.16 5.36
N SER A 300 1.18 -21.58 6.56
CA SER A 300 1.69 -20.24 6.77
C SER A 300 3.02 -20.04 6.05
N ALA A 301 3.97 -20.98 6.20
CA ALA A 301 5.26 -20.91 5.50
C ALA A 301 5.18 -20.94 3.96
N ASP A 302 4.08 -21.45 3.41
CA ASP A 302 3.86 -21.66 1.98
C ASP A 302 3.01 -20.55 1.33
N ASP A 303 2.36 -19.72 2.16
CA ASP A 303 1.42 -18.68 1.78
C ASP A 303 2.07 -17.50 1.02
N THR A 304 1.31 -16.96 0.06
CA THR A 304 1.62 -15.72 -0.64
C THR A 304 0.34 -14.95 -0.98
N THR A 305 0.36 -13.64 -0.72
CA THR A 305 -0.70 -12.72 -1.18
C THR A 305 -0.62 -12.39 -2.67
N GLY A 306 0.49 -12.72 -3.33
CA GLY A 306 0.77 -12.37 -4.72
C GLY A 306 0.46 -13.49 -5.69
N TYR A 307 -0.40 -14.45 -5.34
CA TYR A 307 -0.67 -15.62 -6.17
C TYR A 307 -1.13 -15.28 -7.60
N ALA A 308 -1.88 -14.19 -7.77
CA ALA A 308 -2.36 -13.73 -9.08
C ALA A 308 -1.22 -13.15 -9.92
N GLU A 309 -0.33 -12.38 -9.30
CA GLU A 309 0.84 -11.79 -9.93
C GLU A 309 1.94 -12.83 -10.19
N ASN A 310 2.10 -13.80 -9.28
CA ASN A 310 3.07 -14.90 -9.35
C ASN A 310 2.71 -15.92 -10.42
N CYS A 311 1.42 -16.12 -10.66
CA CYS A 311 0.91 -17.08 -11.62
C CYS A 311 -0.30 -16.52 -12.35
N PRO A 312 -0.08 -15.55 -13.27
CA PRO A 312 -1.15 -14.94 -14.04
C PRO A 312 -1.74 -15.94 -15.05
N GLU A 313 -2.94 -15.63 -15.53
CA GLU A 313 -3.63 -16.41 -16.56
C GLU A 313 -2.72 -16.71 -17.76
N ARG A 314 -2.64 -17.98 -18.13
CA ARG A 314 -1.83 -18.46 -19.24
C ARG A 314 -2.55 -18.26 -20.57
N PRO A 315 -1.81 -18.13 -21.68
CA PRO A 315 -2.43 -18.09 -23.01
C PRO A 315 -3.41 -19.26 -23.22
N ARG A 316 -4.52 -18.96 -23.91
CA ARG A 316 -5.57 -19.95 -24.19
C ARG A 316 -5.00 -21.16 -24.94
N GLN A 317 -5.37 -22.36 -24.49
CA GLN A 317 -5.00 -23.60 -25.19
C GLN A 317 -5.91 -23.92 -26.36
N VAL A 318 -7.21 -23.65 -26.21
CA VAL A 318 -8.19 -23.85 -27.27
C VAL A 318 -8.34 -22.54 -28.03
N ASP A 319 -8.12 -22.57 -29.34
CA ASP A 319 -8.27 -21.39 -30.21
C ASP A 319 -9.76 -21.08 -30.47
N GLU A 320 -10.44 -20.67 -29.41
CA GLU A 320 -11.83 -20.25 -29.41
C GLU A 320 -11.95 -19.07 -28.44
N ASN A 321 -12.62 -18.00 -28.86
CA ASN A 321 -12.81 -16.84 -28.00
C ASN A 321 -13.86 -17.15 -26.93
N VAL A 322 -13.50 -16.97 -25.65
CA VAL A 322 -14.41 -17.13 -24.51
C VAL A 322 -14.68 -15.83 -23.76
N HIS A 323 -13.92 -14.78 -24.07
CA HIS A 323 -13.99 -13.48 -23.41
C HIS A 323 -14.72 -12.43 -24.26
N GLY A 324 -15.20 -11.39 -23.57
CA GLY A 324 -15.82 -10.23 -24.19
C GLY A 324 -17.18 -10.56 -24.81
N MET A 325 -17.55 -9.80 -25.84
CA MET A 325 -18.82 -10.00 -26.54
C MET A 325 -18.72 -11.14 -27.56
N LEU A 326 -19.63 -12.11 -27.47
CA LEU A 326 -19.70 -13.29 -28.31
C LEU A 326 -21.05 -13.37 -29.03
N ASP A 327 -21.03 -13.82 -30.29
CA ASP A 327 -22.28 -14.05 -31.05
C ASP A 327 -23.03 -15.32 -30.62
N ARG A 328 -22.34 -16.23 -29.92
CA ARG A 328 -22.86 -17.50 -29.41
C ARG A 328 -21.99 -18.01 -28.27
N LEU A 329 -22.52 -18.90 -27.44
CA LEU A 329 -21.72 -19.60 -26.43
C LEU A 329 -20.62 -20.47 -27.08
N PRO A 330 -19.41 -20.51 -26.50
CA PRO A 330 -18.32 -21.39 -26.96
C PRO A 330 -18.76 -22.86 -27.00
N GLY A 331 -18.30 -23.63 -27.99
CA GLY A 331 -18.65 -25.05 -28.14
C GLY A 331 -19.98 -25.34 -28.85
N CYS A 332 -20.56 -24.34 -29.53
CA CYS A 332 -21.88 -24.42 -30.18
C CYS A 332 -23.01 -24.77 -29.19
N ILE A 333 -22.87 -24.31 -27.95
CA ILE A 333 -23.81 -24.61 -26.89
C ILE A 333 -25.14 -23.89 -27.13
N GLU A 334 -26.23 -24.64 -27.06
CA GLU A 334 -27.59 -24.09 -27.06
C GLU A 334 -28.08 -23.89 -25.63
N VAL A 335 -28.77 -22.76 -25.38
CA VAL A 335 -29.43 -22.51 -24.11
C VAL A 335 -30.64 -23.44 -23.99
N THR A 336 -30.67 -24.27 -22.96
CA THR A 336 -31.77 -25.21 -22.71
C THR A 336 -32.43 -24.94 -21.39
N TYR A 337 -33.76 -24.87 -21.41
CA TYR A 337 -34.58 -24.71 -20.23
C TYR A 337 -35.00 -26.06 -19.66
N GLY A 338 -35.26 -26.09 -18.35
CA GLY A 338 -35.81 -27.25 -17.66
C GLY A 338 -37.30 -27.49 -17.91
N PRO A 339 -37.89 -28.49 -17.25
CA PRO A 339 -37.28 -29.28 -16.17
C PRO A 339 -36.47 -30.49 -16.66
N GLY A 340 -36.57 -30.88 -17.93
CA GLY A 340 -35.81 -32.01 -18.45
C GLY A 340 -34.30 -31.74 -18.45
N ALA A 341 -33.50 -32.80 -18.28
CA ALA A 341 -32.06 -32.72 -18.48
C ALA A 341 -31.75 -32.22 -19.90
N ALA A 342 -30.70 -31.39 -20.03
CA ALA A 342 -30.25 -30.88 -21.31
C ALA A 342 -29.89 -32.05 -22.24
N PRO A 343 -30.42 -32.09 -23.48
CA PRO A 343 -30.10 -33.15 -24.41
C PRO A 343 -28.63 -33.07 -24.82
N ALA A 344 -27.96 -34.21 -25.02
CA ALA A 344 -26.56 -34.22 -25.44
C ALA A 344 -26.31 -33.39 -26.72
N SER A 345 -27.29 -33.31 -27.62
CA SER A 345 -27.21 -32.52 -28.85
C SER A 345 -27.07 -31.01 -28.61
N SER A 346 -27.54 -30.47 -27.49
CA SER A 346 -27.39 -29.03 -27.17
C SER A 346 -25.97 -28.66 -26.74
N MET A 347 -25.09 -29.66 -26.56
CA MET A 347 -23.68 -29.47 -26.21
C MET A 347 -22.73 -30.02 -27.29
N MET A 348 -23.20 -30.09 -28.54
CA MET A 348 -22.44 -30.64 -29.66
C MET A 348 -22.47 -29.68 -30.85
N CYS A 349 -21.29 -29.37 -31.37
CA CYS A 349 -21.19 -28.67 -32.65
C CYS A 349 -21.66 -29.57 -33.82
N PRO A 350 -22.25 -28.97 -34.87
CA PRO A 350 -22.48 -29.66 -36.14
C PRO A 350 -21.17 -30.28 -36.68
N PRO A 351 -21.21 -31.44 -37.36
CA PRO A 351 -20.01 -32.07 -37.93
C PRO A 351 -19.24 -31.17 -38.91
N THR A 352 -19.92 -30.18 -39.50
CA THR A 352 -19.36 -29.19 -40.43
C THR A 352 -18.73 -27.99 -39.74
N ALA A 353 -18.89 -27.83 -38.43
CA ALA A 353 -18.27 -26.74 -37.69
C ALA A 353 -16.74 -26.94 -37.65
N PRO A 354 -15.95 -25.88 -37.88
CA PRO A 354 -14.51 -25.94 -37.71
C PRO A 354 -14.16 -26.41 -36.29
N LYS A 355 -13.28 -27.40 -36.16
CA LYS A 355 -12.73 -27.78 -34.87
C LYS A 355 -11.71 -26.73 -34.45
N PRO A 356 -11.74 -26.24 -33.20
CA PRO A 356 -10.71 -25.32 -32.75
C PRO A 356 -9.35 -26.02 -32.76
N TYR A 357 -8.31 -25.26 -33.06
CA TYR A 357 -6.95 -25.72 -32.87
C TYR A 357 -6.66 -25.82 -31.36
N VAL A 358 -5.89 -26.82 -30.97
CA VAL A 358 -5.41 -26.96 -29.60
C VAL A 358 -3.90 -26.77 -29.58
N THR A 359 -3.46 -25.78 -28.81
CA THR A 359 -2.07 -25.64 -28.42
C THR A 359 -1.85 -26.50 -27.19
N PRO A 360 -1.08 -27.61 -27.27
CA PRO A 360 -0.81 -28.42 -26.09
C PRO A 360 -0.09 -27.60 -25.03
N THR A 361 -0.36 -27.88 -23.76
CA THR A 361 0.47 -27.37 -22.67
C THR A 361 1.89 -27.88 -22.87
N ALA A 362 2.87 -26.99 -22.93
CA ALA A 362 4.26 -27.39 -22.85
C ALA A 362 4.57 -27.70 -21.37
N ASP A 363 5.16 -28.86 -21.08
CA ASP A 363 5.69 -29.14 -19.75
C ASP A 363 6.63 -28.01 -19.36
N SER A 364 6.26 -27.24 -18.33
CA SER A 364 7.13 -26.22 -17.77
C SER A 364 8.09 -26.89 -16.78
N VAL A 365 9.38 -26.57 -16.88
CA VAL A 365 10.31 -26.84 -15.79
C VAL A 365 10.06 -25.75 -14.75
N PRO A 366 9.88 -26.09 -13.46
CA PRO A 366 9.81 -25.09 -12.41
C PRO A 366 10.99 -24.13 -12.52
N LEU A 367 10.70 -22.86 -12.79
CA LEU A 367 11.73 -21.84 -12.79
C LEU A 367 12.11 -21.58 -11.34
N VAL A 368 13.40 -21.63 -11.05
CA VAL A 368 13.89 -21.28 -9.72
C VAL A 368 13.62 -19.80 -9.51
N THR A 369 12.87 -19.48 -8.45
CA THR A 369 12.76 -18.10 -7.96
C THR A 369 14.01 -17.75 -7.18
N ALA A 370 14.69 -16.69 -7.59
CA ALA A 370 15.80 -16.14 -6.85
C ALA A 370 15.30 -15.33 -5.64
N SER A 371 15.85 -15.64 -4.47
CA SER A 371 15.60 -14.90 -3.24
C SER A 371 16.95 -14.61 -2.58
N PRO A 372 17.56 -13.44 -2.84
CA PRO A 372 18.83 -13.07 -2.23
C PRO A 372 18.69 -12.89 -0.72
N THR A 373 19.73 -13.21 0.04
CA THR A 373 19.81 -12.88 1.46
C THR A 373 20.30 -11.43 1.64
N PRO A 374 19.84 -10.68 2.66
CA PRO A 374 20.35 -9.34 2.92
C PRO A 374 21.89 -9.30 2.98
N GLY A 375 22.49 -8.33 2.30
CA GLY A 375 23.93 -8.18 2.12
C GLY A 375 24.51 -8.89 0.89
N ALA A 376 23.77 -9.76 0.22
CA ALA A 376 24.24 -10.42 -1.01
C ALA A 376 24.22 -9.45 -2.21
N GLN A 377 25.13 -9.67 -3.16
CA GLN A 377 25.02 -9.02 -4.47
C GLN A 377 23.88 -9.64 -5.27
N PHE A 378 23.04 -8.81 -5.88
CA PHE A 378 21.91 -9.28 -6.68
C PHE A 378 21.52 -8.27 -7.77
N GLY A 379 21.22 -8.78 -8.96
CA GLY A 379 20.99 -7.96 -10.15
C GLY A 379 22.29 -7.46 -10.78
N LEU A 380 22.36 -6.15 -11.05
CA LEU A 380 23.49 -5.50 -11.71
C LEU A 380 24.77 -5.48 -10.84
N PRO A 381 25.96 -5.35 -11.46
CA PRO A 381 27.21 -5.20 -10.73
C PRO A 381 27.18 -4.03 -9.72
N ASN A 382 27.76 -4.25 -8.55
CA ASN A 382 27.78 -3.31 -7.41
C ASN A 382 26.41 -3.06 -6.76
N GLN A 383 25.38 -3.84 -7.05
CA GLN A 383 24.11 -3.77 -6.33
C GLN A 383 24.09 -4.79 -5.20
N GLN A 384 23.66 -4.35 -4.01
CA GLN A 384 23.53 -5.17 -2.82
C GLN A 384 22.06 -5.20 -2.39
N TYR A 385 21.50 -6.39 -2.19
CA TYR A 385 20.18 -6.55 -1.61
C TYR A 385 20.20 -6.18 -0.12
N MET A 386 19.30 -5.31 0.30
CA MET A 386 19.26 -4.75 1.64
C MET A 386 18.21 -5.41 2.52
N GLY A 387 17.20 -6.02 1.89
CA GLY A 387 16.09 -6.69 2.56
C GLY A 387 14.75 -6.23 2.03
N CYS A 388 13.71 -6.87 2.56
CA CYS A 388 12.32 -6.49 2.37
C CYS A 388 11.92 -5.50 3.48
N TYR A 389 11.19 -4.44 3.13
CA TYR A 389 10.76 -3.38 4.05
C TYR A 389 9.27 -3.13 3.92
N ASN A 390 8.62 -2.68 4.99
CA ASN A 390 7.23 -2.22 4.91
C ASN A 390 7.10 -0.98 4.01
N ASP A 391 6.09 -0.95 3.16
CA ASP A 391 5.86 0.14 2.22
C ASP A 391 4.35 0.31 1.98
N THR A 392 3.68 1.10 2.83
CA THR A 392 2.22 1.20 2.81
C THR A 392 1.75 2.60 2.46
N ALA A 393 1.14 2.78 1.29
CA ALA A 393 0.67 4.09 0.79
C ALA A 393 -0.75 4.50 1.22
N ALA A 394 -1.45 3.69 2.04
CA ALA A 394 -2.85 3.94 2.39
C ALA A 394 -3.00 5.04 3.46
N SER A 395 -3.63 6.17 3.09
CA SER A 395 -4.18 7.25 3.92
C SER A 395 -3.56 7.39 5.33
N GLY A 396 -2.28 7.76 5.37
CA GLY A 396 -1.55 8.08 6.60
C GLY A 396 -0.22 7.35 6.83
N TYR A 397 0.30 6.55 5.88
CA TYR A 397 1.46 5.66 6.08
C TYR A 397 2.62 5.80 5.05
N TYR A 398 3.75 5.18 5.44
CA TYR A 398 5.15 5.39 5.05
C TYR A 398 5.56 4.67 3.75
N ARG A 399 6.18 5.41 2.81
CA ARG A 399 6.95 4.85 1.68
C ARG A 399 8.41 4.64 2.12
N THR A 400 9.02 3.51 1.77
CA THR A 400 10.44 3.26 2.10
C THR A 400 11.37 4.03 1.17
N LEU A 401 11.07 4.02 -0.13
CA LEU A 401 11.75 4.80 -1.18
C LEU A 401 10.69 5.63 -1.91
N ASN A 402 10.97 6.91 -2.19
CA ASN A 402 9.87 7.80 -2.57
C ASN A 402 10.25 8.97 -3.48
N SER A 403 11.52 9.10 -3.88
CA SER A 403 11.95 10.25 -4.65
C SER A 403 11.52 10.19 -6.11
N LEU A 404 11.64 9.02 -6.74
CA LEU A 404 11.23 8.79 -8.12
C LEU A 404 10.57 7.41 -8.21
N SER A 405 9.52 7.28 -9.03
CA SER A 405 8.91 5.99 -9.29
C SER A 405 8.65 5.76 -10.78
N TYR A 406 8.51 4.48 -11.13
CA TYR A 406 8.16 4.01 -12.46
C TYR A 406 7.27 2.78 -12.34
N ILE A 407 6.23 2.68 -13.18
CA ILE A 407 5.26 1.57 -13.11
C ILE A 407 5.10 0.98 -14.51
N ASN A 408 5.50 -0.29 -14.67
CA ASN A 408 5.27 -1.06 -15.89
C ASN A 408 5.44 -2.55 -15.60
N TYR A 409 4.35 -3.30 -15.65
CA TYR A 409 4.37 -4.75 -15.39
C TYR A 409 5.33 -5.49 -16.32
N THR A 410 5.28 -5.24 -17.62
CA THR A 410 6.04 -6.00 -18.63
C THR A 410 7.54 -5.69 -18.62
N SER A 411 7.97 -4.53 -18.10
CA SER A 411 9.38 -4.15 -18.09
C SER A 411 10.04 -4.38 -16.72
N MET A 412 9.25 -4.67 -15.68
CA MET A 412 9.79 -4.69 -14.32
C MET A 412 10.62 -5.94 -14.05
N THR A 413 11.90 -5.71 -13.78
CA THR A 413 12.89 -6.66 -13.24
C THR A 413 13.70 -5.94 -12.19
N VAL A 414 14.45 -6.68 -11.37
CA VAL A 414 15.33 -6.05 -10.39
C VAL A 414 16.40 -5.20 -11.10
N GLU A 415 16.99 -5.69 -12.17
CA GLU A 415 18.00 -4.97 -12.96
C GLU A 415 17.43 -3.73 -13.64
N PHE A 416 16.20 -3.81 -14.18
CA PHE A 416 15.55 -2.65 -14.78
C PHE A 416 15.40 -1.53 -13.75
N CYS A 417 14.91 -1.85 -12.55
CA CYS A 417 14.73 -0.83 -11.52
C CYS A 417 16.06 -0.26 -11.04
N GLN A 418 17.05 -1.12 -10.80
CA GLN A 418 18.40 -0.70 -10.42
C GLN A 418 19.00 0.25 -11.47
N GLN A 419 18.92 -0.09 -12.75
CA GLN A 419 19.42 0.75 -13.84
C GLN A 419 18.67 2.07 -13.91
N TYR A 420 17.33 2.03 -13.87
CA TYR A 420 16.48 3.21 -13.92
C TYR A 420 16.82 4.20 -12.79
N CYS A 421 17.02 3.72 -11.56
CA CYS A 421 17.40 4.57 -10.45
C CYS A 421 18.81 5.16 -10.62
N MET A 422 19.78 4.37 -11.06
CA MET A 422 21.15 4.85 -11.30
C MET A 422 21.20 5.91 -12.41
N ASP A 423 20.49 5.70 -13.52
CA ASP A 423 20.45 6.64 -14.65
C ASP A 423 19.83 7.99 -14.25
N ASN A 424 18.96 7.98 -13.23
CA ASN A 424 18.36 9.18 -12.66
C ASN A 424 19.09 9.71 -11.41
N GLY A 425 20.29 9.18 -11.10
CA GLY A 425 21.15 9.69 -10.04
C GLY A 425 20.79 9.24 -8.62
N TYR A 426 20.05 8.14 -8.45
CA TYR A 426 19.66 7.59 -7.16
C TYR A 426 20.51 6.36 -6.77
N ILE A 427 20.99 6.33 -5.52
CA ILE A 427 21.82 5.23 -4.99
C ILE A 427 21.00 4.03 -4.50
N TRP A 428 19.72 4.24 -4.14
CA TRP A 428 18.80 3.19 -3.74
C TRP A 428 17.75 2.95 -4.82
N SER A 429 17.43 1.68 -5.01
CA SER A 429 16.33 1.22 -5.85
C SER A 429 15.51 0.22 -5.06
N GLY A 430 14.21 0.15 -5.32
CA GLY A 430 13.36 -0.86 -4.72
C GLY A 430 12.18 -1.20 -5.59
N VAL A 431 11.76 -2.46 -5.54
CA VAL A 431 10.72 -3.02 -6.40
C VAL A 431 9.54 -3.46 -5.57
N GLU A 432 8.34 -3.13 -6.04
CA GLU A 432 7.08 -3.31 -5.30
C GLU A 432 5.94 -3.74 -6.23
N TYR A 433 4.95 -4.46 -5.69
CA TYR A 433 3.72 -4.86 -6.40
C TYR A 433 3.96 -5.52 -7.77
N ALA A 434 5.04 -6.27 -7.95
CA ALA A 434 5.44 -6.90 -9.23
C ALA A 434 5.80 -5.94 -10.39
N GLN A 435 5.45 -4.65 -10.31
CA GLN A 435 5.46 -3.74 -11.46
C GLN A 435 5.96 -2.34 -11.16
N GLU A 436 6.19 -2.01 -9.89
CA GLU A 436 6.62 -0.69 -9.45
C GLU A 436 8.12 -0.71 -9.14
N CYS A 437 8.80 0.33 -9.59
CA CYS A 437 10.16 0.65 -9.20
C CYS A 437 10.14 1.99 -8.48
N HIS A 438 10.82 2.06 -7.34
CA HIS A 438 10.98 3.25 -6.52
C HIS A 438 12.46 3.52 -6.29
N CYS A 439 12.85 4.79 -6.39
CA CYS A 439 14.24 5.23 -6.27
C CYS A 439 14.35 6.29 -5.17
N ASP A 440 15.49 6.29 -4.49
CA ASP A 440 15.80 7.32 -3.51
C ASP A 440 17.31 7.47 -3.29
N ASN A 441 17.72 8.56 -2.66
CA ASN A 441 19.07 8.71 -2.12
C ASN A 441 19.15 8.35 -0.62
N TYR A 442 17.99 8.21 0.03
CA TYR A 442 17.87 7.84 1.44
C TYR A 442 16.68 6.92 1.68
N ILE A 443 16.92 5.81 2.36
CA ILE A 443 15.86 4.99 2.94
C ILE A 443 15.14 5.81 4.01
N ASN A 444 13.81 5.79 4.00
CA ASN A 444 13.02 6.42 5.05
C ASN A 444 13.41 5.87 6.44
N PRO A 445 13.80 6.70 7.42
CA PRO A 445 14.22 6.22 8.74
C PRO A 445 13.13 5.47 9.51
N THR A 446 11.86 5.57 9.11
CA THR A 446 10.76 4.78 9.68
C THR A 446 10.54 3.44 8.98
N ALA A 447 11.30 3.12 7.94
CA ALA A 447 11.21 1.84 7.26
C ALA A 447 11.60 0.72 8.24
N ILE A 448 10.71 -0.26 8.37
CA ILE A 448 10.87 -1.42 9.23
C ILE A 448 11.19 -2.59 8.30
N ALA A 449 12.35 -3.20 8.52
CA ALA A 449 12.69 -4.43 7.83
C ALA A 449 11.68 -5.52 8.20
N ALA A 450 11.20 -6.24 7.19
CA ALA A 450 10.44 -7.46 7.36
C ALA A 450 11.26 -8.48 8.17
N GLU A 451 10.60 -9.16 9.11
CA GLU A 451 11.22 -10.23 9.87
C GLU A 451 11.50 -11.43 8.93
N PRO A 452 12.76 -11.91 8.82
CA PRO A 452 13.10 -13.01 7.93
C PRO A 452 12.23 -14.24 8.16
N GLY A 453 11.67 -14.80 7.07
CA GLY A 453 10.80 -15.97 7.14
C GLY A 453 9.35 -15.69 7.52
N THR A 454 8.95 -14.42 7.64
CA THR A 454 7.53 -14.06 7.77
C THR A 454 6.83 -14.24 6.42
N PRO A 455 5.75 -15.04 6.35
CA PRO A 455 5.00 -15.25 5.12
C PRO A 455 4.41 -13.97 4.54
N ASN A 456 4.11 -13.96 3.24
CA ASN A 456 3.42 -12.88 2.52
C ASN A 456 4.17 -11.54 2.37
N GLN A 457 5.44 -11.46 2.76
CA GLN A 457 6.25 -10.24 2.66
C GLN A 457 7.25 -10.39 1.52
N CYS A 458 7.23 -9.47 0.55
CA CYS A 458 8.11 -9.52 -0.62
C CYS A 458 8.10 -10.86 -1.38
N THR A 459 6.90 -11.37 -1.67
CA THR A 459 6.72 -12.71 -2.30
C THR A 459 6.18 -12.63 -3.73
N TRP A 460 6.08 -11.43 -4.31
CA TRP A 460 5.47 -11.22 -5.62
C TRP A 460 6.55 -11.23 -6.70
N ASN A 461 6.37 -11.97 -7.78
CA ASN A 461 7.30 -12.05 -8.89
C ASN A 461 7.31 -10.75 -9.69
N CYS A 462 8.47 -10.40 -10.22
CA CYS A 462 8.62 -9.31 -11.17
C CYS A 462 7.87 -9.62 -12.48
N GLY A 463 6.96 -8.74 -12.90
CA GLY A 463 6.13 -8.95 -14.10
C GLY A 463 6.94 -9.11 -15.41
N GLY A 464 8.11 -8.47 -15.50
CA GLY A 464 9.03 -8.61 -16.63
C GLY A 464 9.61 -10.02 -16.73
N THR A 465 9.99 -10.63 -15.59
CA THR A 465 10.50 -12.02 -15.58
C THR A 465 9.45 -13.04 -16.01
N LEU A 466 8.16 -12.73 -15.83
CA LEU A 466 7.04 -13.57 -16.26
C LEU A 466 6.73 -13.44 -17.75
N THR A 467 7.03 -12.29 -18.35
CA THR A 467 6.69 -11.97 -19.75
C THR A 467 7.85 -12.21 -20.71
N ASP A 468 9.06 -11.84 -20.32
CA ASP A 468 10.28 -11.96 -21.15
C ASP A 468 11.03 -13.29 -20.91
N GLY A 469 10.63 -14.06 -19.89
CA GLY A 469 11.27 -15.31 -19.47
C GLY A 469 12.61 -15.09 -18.74
N GLY A 470 13.18 -16.16 -18.18
CA GLY A 470 14.44 -16.11 -17.42
C GLY A 470 14.30 -16.61 -15.99
N LEU A 471 15.26 -16.21 -15.13
CA LEU A 471 15.22 -16.46 -13.69
C LEU A 471 14.03 -15.68 -13.11
N GLN A 472 13.21 -16.32 -12.27
CA GLN A 472 12.13 -15.60 -11.60
C GLN A 472 12.71 -14.77 -10.47
N GLU A 473 12.32 -13.51 -10.38
CA GLU A 473 12.81 -12.56 -9.37
C GLU A 473 11.64 -12.03 -8.57
N LEU A 474 11.90 -11.65 -7.32
CA LEU A 474 10.89 -11.06 -6.44
C LEU A 474 10.94 -9.53 -6.53
N CYS A 475 9.76 -8.94 -6.69
CA CYS A 475 9.51 -7.50 -6.81
C CYS A 475 8.52 -7.03 -5.74
N GLY A 476 8.87 -7.24 -4.46
CA GLY A 476 8.09 -6.78 -3.32
C GLY A 476 6.78 -7.56 -3.12
N GLY A 477 5.78 -6.90 -2.55
CA GLY A 477 4.48 -7.49 -2.24
C GLY A 477 3.46 -6.48 -1.74
N LEU A 478 2.32 -6.97 -1.23
CA LEU A 478 1.23 -6.13 -0.73
C LEU A 478 1.69 -5.29 0.47
N GLY A 479 2.11 -4.05 0.19
CA GLY A 479 2.58 -3.12 1.20
C GLY A 479 4.02 -3.39 1.66
N TYR A 480 4.84 -4.03 0.82
CA TYR A 480 6.23 -4.38 1.10
C TYR A 480 7.11 -4.21 -0.14
N ILE A 481 8.32 -3.70 0.03
CA ILE A 481 9.27 -3.39 -1.04
C ILE A 481 10.62 -4.09 -0.79
N ASP A 482 11.16 -4.71 -1.83
CA ASP A 482 12.54 -5.21 -1.82
C ASP A 482 13.49 -4.07 -2.16
N VAL A 483 14.46 -3.79 -1.30
CA VAL A 483 15.38 -2.64 -1.43
C VAL A 483 16.79 -3.09 -1.77
N TYR A 484 17.43 -2.32 -2.65
CA TYR A 484 18.79 -2.53 -3.13
C TYR A 484 19.60 -1.24 -3.02
N LYS A 485 20.90 -1.40 -2.79
CA LYS A 485 21.86 -0.29 -2.67
C LYS A 485 22.97 -0.44 -3.70
N ASN A 486 23.23 0.63 -4.44
CA ASN A 486 24.45 0.76 -5.22
C ASN A 486 25.65 1.00 -4.28
N THR A 487 26.60 0.07 -4.31
CA THR A 487 27.81 0.06 -3.48
C THR A 487 29.04 0.67 -4.19
N ASN A 488 28.88 1.15 -5.42
CA ASN A 488 29.95 1.83 -6.14
C ASN A 488 30.29 3.18 -5.48
N THR A 489 31.47 3.28 -4.87
CA THR A 489 31.95 4.49 -4.17
C THR A 489 32.22 5.67 -5.09
N SER A 490 32.28 5.45 -6.40
CA SER A 490 32.45 6.50 -7.42
C SER A 490 31.11 6.99 -8.00
N PHE A 491 29.98 6.39 -7.60
CA PHE A 491 28.66 6.82 -8.05
C PHE A 491 28.31 8.19 -7.45
N ASN A 492 27.94 9.15 -8.30
CA ASN A 492 27.46 10.45 -7.87
C ASN A 492 25.94 10.42 -7.72
N ALA A 493 25.47 10.37 -6.47
CA ALA A 493 24.06 10.41 -6.11
C ALA A 493 23.49 11.83 -6.30
N SER A 494 23.21 12.22 -7.54
CA SER A 494 22.73 13.57 -7.91
C SER A 494 21.21 13.69 -8.11
N GLY A 495 20.46 12.61 -7.91
CA GLY A 495 19.01 12.57 -8.04
C GLY A 495 18.31 13.51 -7.07
N ASN A 496 17.20 14.12 -7.50
CA ASN A 496 16.47 15.10 -6.71
C ASN A 496 15.50 14.40 -5.73
N ASN A 497 15.56 14.74 -4.44
CA ASN A 497 14.68 14.15 -3.43
C ASN A 497 13.39 14.95 -3.18
N ASP A 498 13.09 15.98 -3.98
CA ASP A 498 11.92 16.87 -3.81
C ASP A 498 10.55 16.17 -3.83
N ASN A 499 10.46 14.97 -4.41
CA ASN A 499 9.20 14.29 -4.68
C ASN A 499 8.84 13.16 -3.69
N THR A 500 9.40 13.16 -2.48
CA THR A 500 9.04 12.17 -1.45
C THR A 500 7.57 12.32 -1.00
N ALA A 501 6.63 11.72 -1.74
CA ALA A 501 5.20 11.66 -1.43
C ALA A 501 4.91 10.62 -0.33
N GLY A 502 5.21 10.99 0.91
CA GLY A 502 4.97 10.17 2.07
C GLY A 502 5.42 10.94 3.30
N ASN A 503 4.44 11.30 4.11
CA ASN A 503 4.54 11.88 5.43
C ASN A 503 5.75 11.37 6.25
N ALA A 504 6.93 12.00 6.13
CA ALA A 504 8.08 11.70 6.96
C ALA A 504 7.77 12.06 8.42
N GLN A 505 7.81 11.09 9.32
CA GLN A 505 7.59 11.33 10.74
C GLN A 505 8.80 12.01 11.35
N PRO A 506 8.66 13.17 12.01
CA PRO A 506 9.54 13.52 13.11
C PRO A 506 9.39 12.41 14.15
N TYR A 507 10.35 11.50 14.22
CA TYR A 507 10.47 10.62 15.37
C TYR A 507 10.45 11.50 16.62
N THR A 508 9.66 11.15 17.63
CA THR A 508 9.82 11.73 18.98
C THR A 508 10.86 10.87 19.70
N PRO A 509 12.15 11.29 19.85
CA PRO A 509 12.72 12.62 19.66
C PRO A 509 13.49 12.78 18.34
N ALA A 510 13.23 13.91 17.68
CA ALA A 510 13.91 14.58 16.58
C ALA A 510 15.24 13.99 16.08
N ALA A 511 15.26 12.78 15.49
CA ALA A 511 16.50 12.26 14.89
C ALA A 511 16.96 13.13 13.70
N GLY A 512 16.01 13.71 12.95
CA GLY A 512 16.26 14.62 11.83
C GLY A 512 16.19 16.13 12.16
N PHE A 513 15.95 16.51 13.43
CA PHE A 513 15.86 17.91 13.82
C PHE A 513 16.83 18.19 14.98
N GLY A 514 17.60 19.29 14.93
CA GLY A 514 18.54 19.64 16.00
C GLY A 514 17.86 19.89 17.36
N PRO A 515 18.61 19.94 18.49
CA PRO A 515 18.08 20.18 19.84
C PRO A 515 17.38 21.55 20.00
N ASN A 516 17.48 22.42 19.00
CA ASN A 516 16.88 23.74 18.92
C ASN A 516 15.57 23.78 18.12
N TYR A 517 15.05 22.65 17.65
CA TYR A 517 13.76 22.57 16.97
C TYR A 517 12.59 22.92 17.90
N LEU A 518 11.70 23.81 17.44
CA LEU A 518 10.57 24.33 18.20
C LEU A 518 9.23 23.68 17.82
N GLY A 519 9.15 23.08 16.63
CA GLY A 519 7.95 22.42 16.14
C GLY A 519 7.54 22.85 14.74
N CYS A 520 6.39 22.33 14.29
CA CYS A 520 5.80 22.69 13.01
C CYS A 520 4.77 23.81 13.20
N TYR A 521 4.92 24.90 12.45
CA TYR A 521 4.09 26.11 12.59
C TYR A 521 3.35 26.41 11.29
N SER A 522 2.13 26.97 11.42
CA SER A 522 1.34 27.38 10.25
C SER A 522 1.90 28.66 9.64
N ASP A 523 2.20 28.63 8.34
CA ASP A 523 2.72 29.75 7.58
C ASP A 523 1.82 30.10 6.38
N PRO A 524 0.63 30.67 6.63
CA PRO A 524 -0.32 30.96 5.58
C PRO A 524 0.20 32.05 4.61
N PRO A 525 -0.07 31.92 3.30
CA PRO A 525 0.47 32.82 2.29
C PRO A 525 -0.02 34.27 2.46
N GLY A 526 0.91 35.22 2.61
CA GLY A 526 0.66 36.67 2.66
C GLY A 526 1.62 37.46 3.56
N PHE A 527 2.04 38.66 3.15
CA PHE A 527 3.03 39.49 3.87
C PHE A 527 2.61 39.95 5.28
N ASN A 528 1.31 39.91 5.60
CA ASN A 528 0.78 40.31 6.92
C ASN A 528 0.37 39.11 7.80
N THR A 529 0.65 37.88 7.34
CA THR A 529 0.20 36.63 7.98
C THR A 529 1.28 35.55 8.05
N ALA A 530 2.48 35.81 7.51
CA ALA A 530 3.60 34.87 7.56
C ALA A 530 4.09 34.68 9.00
N THR A 531 4.50 33.45 9.36
CA THR A 531 4.98 33.14 10.71
C THR A 531 6.22 33.93 11.09
N LEU A 532 7.14 34.09 10.13
CA LEU A 532 8.40 34.82 10.28
C LEU A 532 8.46 35.93 9.21
N GLU A 533 8.55 37.17 9.66
CA GLU A 533 8.48 38.37 8.81
C GLU A 533 9.87 38.93 8.41
N GLY A 534 10.95 38.20 8.66
CA GLY A 534 12.29 38.59 8.27
C GLY A 534 12.66 38.18 6.83
N PRO A 535 13.96 38.25 6.49
CA PRO A 535 14.45 37.90 5.16
C PRO A 535 14.24 36.41 4.85
N THR A 536 14.13 36.13 3.56
CA THR A 536 13.88 34.80 3.02
C THR A 536 14.97 34.41 2.02
N LEU A 537 15.23 33.11 1.89
CA LEU A 537 16.16 32.51 0.94
C LEU A 537 15.50 31.30 0.28
N GLU A 538 15.60 31.19 -1.05
CA GLU A 538 15.16 30.02 -1.80
C GLU A 538 16.33 29.46 -2.61
N VAL A 539 16.73 28.22 -2.35
CA VAL A 539 17.85 27.56 -3.04
C VAL A 539 17.60 26.07 -3.27
N ASN A 540 18.20 25.53 -4.33
CA ASN A 540 18.07 24.13 -4.69
C ASN A 540 18.98 23.18 -3.90
N ASN A 541 19.78 23.69 -2.97
CA ASN A 541 20.61 22.89 -2.08
C ASN A 541 20.26 23.17 -0.60
N MET A 542 18.98 23.45 -0.33
CA MET A 542 18.52 23.80 1.00
C MET A 542 18.79 22.67 2.01
N SER A 543 19.17 23.06 3.22
CA SER A 543 19.35 22.20 4.39
C SER A 543 19.12 23.04 5.65
N ILE A 544 18.94 22.39 6.80
CA ILE A 544 18.84 23.05 8.11
C ILE A 544 20.06 23.96 8.31
N ALA A 545 21.26 23.46 8.02
CA ALA A 545 22.51 24.22 8.14
C ALA A 545 22.60 25.42 7.18
N VAL A 546 22.10 25.28 5.94
CA VAL A 546 22.04 26.39 4.97
C VAL A 546 21.12 27.50 5.48
N CYS A 547 19.92 27.13 5.97
CA CYS A 547 18.97 28.10 6.50
C CYS A 547 19.48 28.78 7.79
N GLU A 548 20.05 27.98 8.70
CA GLU A 548 20.67 28.49 9.92
C GLU A 548 21.76 29.52 9.61
N THR A 549 22.69 29.18 8.71
CA THR A 549 23.79 30.07 8.31
C THR A 549 23.25 31.36 7.68
N PHE A 550 22.21 31.27 6.86
CA PHE A 550 21.57 32.45 6.26
C PHE A 550 20.95 33.37 7.33
N CYS A 551 20.21 32.82 8.28
CA CYS A 551 19.60 33.59 9.36
C CYS A 551 20.57 34.05 10.46
N GLN A 552 21.84 33.68 10.35
CA GLN A 552 22.92 34.13 11.23
C GLN A 552 23.71 35.34 10.68
N GLN A 553 23.42 35.83 9.47
CA GLN A 553 24.10 37.03 8.97
C GLN A 553 23.71 38.30 9.75
N GLY A 554 24.69 39.08 10.22
CA GLY A 554 24.48 40.33 10.98
C GLY A 554 24.22 40.11 12.50
N PRO A 555 23.24 40.77 13.14
CA PRO A 555 22.88 40.50 14.54
C PRO A 555 22.27 39.10 14.74
N GLY A 556 22.00 38.40 13.64
CA GLY A 556 21.23 37.17 13.58
C GLY A 556 19.73 37.42 13.80
N TYR A 557 18.92 36.44 13.43
CA TYR A 557 17.50 36.38 13.75
C TYR A 557 17.25 35.35 14.84
N ARG A 558 16.31 35.63 15.76
CA ARG A 558 15.95 34.75 16.88
C ARG A 558 15.46 33.37 16.42
N TYR A 559 14.77 33.33 15.29
CA TYR A 559 14.20 32.13 14.71
C TYR A 559 14.60 32.00 13.24
N TYR A 560 14.71 30.75 12.80
CA TYR A 560 14.73 30.39 11.41
C TYR A 560 13.76 29.24 11.18
N GLY A 561 13.16 29.19 9.99
CA GLY A 561 12.22 28.16 9.62
C GLY A 561 12.41 27.74 8.17
N LEU A 562 12.20 26.47 7.89
CA LEU A 562 12.30 25.91 6.55
C LEU A 562 10.91 25.54 6.04
N GLU A 563 10.63 25.87 4.78
CA GLU A 563 9.35 25.63 4.10
C GLU A 563 9.58 25.04 2.71
N TYR A 564 8.64 24.22 2.25
CA TYR A 564 8.52 23.80 0.85
C TYR A 564 9.81 23.27 0.22
N SER A 565 10.58 22.47 0.96
CA SER A 565 11.85 21.84 0.56
C SER A 565 13.03 22.78 0.26
N THR A 566 12.77 24.02 -0.15
CA THR A 566 13.74 24.93 -0.77
C THR A 566 13.84 26.27 -0.10
N GLN A 567 12.87 26.60 0.77
CA GLN A 567 12.72 27.93 1.32
C GLN A 567 13.19 27.98 2.76
N CYS A 568 13.81 29.10 3.09
CA CYS A 568 14.27 29.46 4.41
C CYS A 568 13.69 30.84 4.75
N LYS A 569 13.18 30.99 5.97
CA LYS A 569 12.62 32.23 6.50
C LYS A 569 13.25 32.54 7.85
N CYS A 570 13.58 33.81 8.08
CA CYS A 570 14.13 34.28 9.34
C CYS A 570 13.14 35.18 10.08
N GLY A 571 13.22 35.30 11.40
CA GLY A 571 12.40 36.25 12.14
C GLY A 571 12.80 36.40 13.61
N ASN A 572 12.43 37.53 14.22
CA ASN A 572 12.69 37.80 15.64
C ASN A 572 11.48 37.54 16.55
N ALA A 573 10.31 37.40 15.94
CA ALA A 573 9.05 37.06 16.59
C ALA A 573 8.32 36.01 15.75
N ILE A 574 7.47 35.24 16.41
CA ILE A 574 6.53 34.33 15.77
C ILE A 574 5.20 35.07 15.72
N ALA A 575 4.62 35.21 14.53
CA ALA A 575 3.37 35.96 14.36
C ALA A 575 2.25 35.40 15.28
N PRO A 576 1.45 36.25 15.96
CA PRO A 576 0.41 35.79 16.88
C PRO A 576 -0.69 34.95 16.21
N SER A 577 -0.87 35.11 14.91
CA SER A 577 -1.78 34.31 14.07
C SER A 577 -1.22 32.92 13.73
N SER A 578 0.06 32.66 14.01
CA SER A 578 0.72 31.38 13.76
C SER A 578 0.77 30.54 15.04
N GLY A 579 -0.11 29.53 15.10
CA GLY A 579 -0.07 28.51 16.14
C GLY A 579 0.85 27.34 15.79
N PRO A 580 1.38 26.60 16.78
CA PRO A 580 1.99 25.30 16.50
C PRO A 580 0.91 24.38 15.92
N VAL A 581 1.15 23.87 14.71
CA VAL A 581 0.30 22.87 14.06
C VAL A 581 0.52 21.50 14.70
N LEU A 582 1.72 21.26 15.23
CA LEU A 582 2.09 20.08 15.99
C LEU A 582 2.71 20.50 17.32
N THR A 583 2.16 20.02 18.44
CA THR A 583 2.92 19.92 19.69
C THR A 583 3.72 18.61 19.69
N PRO A 584 4.89 18.52 20.36
CA PRO A 584 5.71 17.30 20.45
C PRO A 584 5.01 16.03 20.97
N THR A 585 3.72 16.11 21.30
CA THR A 585 2.90 15.06 21.93
C THR A 585 1.65 14.68 21.12
N SER A 586 1.47 15.20 19.91
CA SER A 586 0.24 15.01 19.12
C SER A 586 0.42 14.08 17.91
N ASN A 587 -0.69 13.45 17.51
CA ASN A 587 -0.78 12.28 16.64
C ASN A 587 0.05 12.40 15.34
N PRO A 588 0.95 11.45 15.06
CA PRO A 588 1.82 11.43 13.90
C PRO A 588 1.13 11.47 12.51
N SER A 589 -0.15 11.14 12.43
CA SER A 589 -0.89 11.02 11.16
C SER A 589 -1.40 12.35 10.55
N ASN A 590 -1.31 13.49 11.27
CA ASN A 590 -1.83 14.79 10.81
C ASN A 590 -0.72 15.82 10.50
N GLN A 591 0.43 15.33 10.04
CA GLN A 591 1.64 16.12 9.91
C GLN A 591 1.69 16.88 8.59
N THR A 592 2.10 18.14 8.66
CA THR A 592 2.21 19.04 7.52
C THR A 592 3.66 19.43 7.24
N CYS A 593 4.58 19.34 8.22
CA CYS A 593 6.02 19.61 8.04
C CYS A 593 6.81 18.32 7.78
N GLN A 594 6.74 17.82 6.54
CA GLN A 594 7.26 16.50 6.18
C GLN A 594 7.98 16.47 4.83
N MET A 595 8.11 17.62 4.18
CA MET A 595 8.84 17.74 2.93
C MET A 595 10.33 17.67 3.23
N ARG A 596 11.05 16.76 2.56
CA ARG A 596 12.51 16.72 2.66
C ARG A 596 13.12 17.99 2.09
N CYS A 597 14.26 18.37 2.64
CA CYS A 597 15.08 19.41 2.07
C CYS A 597 15.58 19.01 0.67
N ARG A 598 15.56 19.95 -0.28
CA ARG A 598 16.04 19.72 -1.66
C ARG A 598 17.55 19.43 -1.73
N GLY A 599 18.30 19.86 -0.71
CA GLY A 599 19.75 19.68 -0.61
C GLY A 599 20.16 18.31 -0.05
N ILE A 600 20.93 18.34 1.04
CA ILE A 600 21.64 17.16 1.56
C ILE A 600 20.76 16.43 2.59
N GLY A 601 20.72 15.10 2.51
CA GLY A 601 20.28 14.25 3.62
C GLY A 601 18.81 13.84 3.61
N ASP A 602 18.39 13.33 4.77
CA ASP A 602 17.03 13.02 5.18
C ASP A 602 16.40 14.16 6.02
N GLU A 603 17.02 15.35 5.99
CA GLU A 603 16.54 16.53 6.71
C GLU A 603 15.17 16.98 6.20
N ILE A 604 14.35 17.54 7.10
CA ILE A 604 12.99 18.00 6.80
C ILE A 604 12.94 19.53 6.76
N CYS A 605 12.37 20.04 5.68
CA CYS A 605 12.26 21.46 5.31
C CYS A 605 10.79 21.89 5.20
N GLY A 606 10.01 21.70 6.27
CA GLY A 606 8.63 22.17 6.36
C GLY A 606 7.65 21.46 5.42
N GLY A 607 6.67 22.20 4.92
CA GLY A 607 5.68 21.70 3.97
C GLY A 607 4.84 22.82 3.37
N PRO A 608 3.76 22.51 2.61
CA PRO A 608 2.94 23.54 2.00
C PRO A 608 2.26 24.39 3.08
N ALA A 609 2.59 25.68 3.14
CA ALA A 609 2.09 26.65 4.11
C ALA A 609 2.39 26.30 5.57
N VAL A 610 3.48 25.57 5.83
CA VAL A 610 3.95 25.27 7.20
C VAL A 610 5.47 25.23 7.32
N LEU A 611 5.99 25.75 8.43
CA LEU A 611 7.41 25.87 8.72
C LEU A 611 7.89 24.84 9.73
N SER A 612 8.99 24.14 9.42
CA SER A 612 9.82 23.50 10.44
C SER A 612 10.63 24.59 11.14
N LEU A 613 10.19 24.99 12.35
CA LEU A 613 10.72 26.16 13.06
C LEU A 613 11.80 25.79 14.07
N TYR A 614 12.87 26.59 14.12
CA TYR A 614 14.01 26.41 15.02
C TYR A 614 14.35 27.69 15.78
N ASN A 615 14.88 27.52 16.98
CA ASN A 615 15.51 28.58 17.75
C ASN A 615 16.94 28.77 17.27
N ASN A 616 17.34 30.00 16.99
CA ASN A 616 18.72 30.29 16.64
C ASN A 616 19.54 30.47 17.92
N THR A 617 20.38 29.48 18.23
CA THR A 617 21.21 29.48 19.44
C THR A 617 22.30 30.57 19.43
N MET A 618 22.59 31.13 18.24
CA MET A 618 23.58 32.19 18.05
C MET A 618 22.97 33.61 18.08
N TYR A 619 21.65 33.74 18.19
CA TYR A 619 20.98 35.04 18.29
C TYR A 619 21.39 35.79 19.56
N ARG A 620 21.84 37.04 19.40
CA ARG A 620 22.13 37.95 20.51
C ARG A 620 21.09 39.06 20.55
N PRO A 621 20.24 39.11 21.59
CA PRO A 621 19.24 40.17 21.68
C PRO A 621 19.94 41.53 21.80
N PRO A 622 19.46 42.55 21.07
CA PRO A 622 19.95 43.91 21.24
C PRO A 622 19.78 44.37 22.69
N SER A 623 20.79 45.09 23.19
CA SER A 623 20.80 45.59 24.56
C SER A 623 21.33 47.01 24.63
N THR A 624 20.90 47.76 25.65
CA THR A 624 21.50 49.04 25.99
C THR A 624 22.89 48.77 26.54
N VAL A 625 23.91 49.41 25.97
CA VAL A 625 25.31 49.16 26.34
C VAL A 625 25.55 49.68 27.74
N PRO A 626 25.91 48.87 28.75
CA PRO A 626 26.06 49.38 30.11
C PRO A 626 27.19 50.41 30.23
N HIS A 627 28.29 50.18 29.51
CA HIS A 627 29.48 51.05 29.50
C HIS A 627 30.11 51.07 28.10
N ALA A 628 30.50 52.25 27.64
CA ALA A 628 31.30 52.44 26.44
C ALA A 628 32.48 53.36 26.78
N GLY A 629 33.70 52.82 26.82
CA GLY A 629 34.86 53.54 27.34
C GLY A 629 34.63 54.05 28.77
N LYS A 630 34.77 55.37 28.98
CA LYS A 630 34.55 56.02 30.29
C LYS A 630 33.09 56.34 30.60
N TYR A 631 32.18 56.15 29.65
CA TYR A 631 30.79 56.56 29.83
C TYR A 631 29.95 55.36 30.26
N ALA A 632 29.17 55.54 31.30
CA ALA A 632 28.15 54.60 31.75
C ALA A 632 26.77 55.05 31.27
N THR A 633 25.92 54.09 30.88
CA THR A 633 24.49 54.38 30.64
C THR A 633 23.87 54.94 31.90
N GLN A 634 23.17 56.07 31.79
CA GLN A 634 22.47 56.70 32.90
C GLN A 634 20.98 56.47 32.82
N ALA A 635 20.37 56.93 31.74
CA ALA A 635 18.92 56.99 31.60
C ALA A 635 18.50 57.01 30.14
N CYS A 636 17.21 56.84 29.93
CA CYS A 636 16.52 57.25 28.71
C CYS A 636 15.91 58.63 28.94
N ILE A 637 15.97 59.49 27.94
CA ILE A 637 15.49 60.87 28.04
C ILE A 637 14.74 61.26 26.77
N THR A 638 13.60 61.93 26.92
CA THR A 638 12.85 62.45 25.77
C THR A 638 13.62 63.57 25.09
N ASP A 639 13.45 63.64 23.77
CA ASP A 639 13.95 64.72 22.94
C ASP A 639 12.78 65.33 22.14
N PRO A 640 12.17 66.42 22.65
CA PRO A 640 11.04 67.06 21.99
C PRO A 640 11.45 67.88 20.74
N ASN A 641 12.66 67.70 20.20
CA ASN A 641 13.25 68.45 19.09
C ASN A 641 13.61 69.92 19.44
N SER A 642 13.41 70.85 18.49
CA SER A 642 14.02 72.19 18.48
C SER A 642 13.64 73.12 19.63
N ASN A 643 12.63 72.77 20.44
CA ASN A 643 12.26 73.51 21.66
C ASN A 643 12.42 72.57 22.86
N GLY A 644 13.60 72.59 23.51
CA GLY A 644 13.83 71.85 24.76
C GLY A 644 14.68 70.58 24.66
N ARG A 645 15.58 70.48 23.66
CA ARG A 645 16.57 69.40 23.53
C ARG A 645 17.43 69.24 24.81
N PRO A 646 17.65 68.02 25.33
CA PRO A 646 18.35 67.81 26.60
C PRO A 646 19.86 68.06 26.54
N LEU A 647 20.49 67.81 25.39
CA LEU A 647 21.92 68.04 25.16
C LEU A 647 22.11 69.13 24.12
N GLN A 648 22.72 70.25 24.52
CA GLN A 648 22.87 71.46 23.71
C GLN A 648 24.31 71.75 23.27
N GLY A 649 25.19 70.75 23.38
CA GLY A 649 26.58 70.86 22.94
C GLY A 649 26.74 70.49 21.47
N ASN A 650 27.69 69.60 21.19
CA ASN A 650 28.03 69.22 19.82
C ASN A 650 27.08 68.14 19.27
N PHE A 651 27.01 68.02 17.95
CA PHE A 651 26.14 67.06 17.25
C PHE A 651 26.87 66.43 16.06
N THR A 652 26.57 65.16 15.77
CA THR A 652 26.96 64.50 14.51
C THR A 652 25.97 63.40 14.16
N SER A 653 25.90 63.00 12.90
CA SER A 653 25.16 61.82 12.45
C SER A 653 26.01 60.95 11.53
N SER A 654 25.81 59.63 11.58
CA SER A 654 26.65 58.66 10.86
C SER A 654 25.85 57.42 10.45
N PRO A 655 25.95 56.94 9.19
CA PRO A 655 25.26 55.72 8.76
C PRO A 655 25.80 54.44 9.41
N ASP A 656 26.95 54.52 10.07
CA ASP A 656 27.61 53.48 10.86
C ASP A 656 27.71 53.88 12.34
N MET A 657 26.72 54.61 12.87
CA MET A 657 26.69 55.01 14.28
C MET A 657 26.63 53.79 15.22
N SER A 658 27.40 53.83 16.29
CA SER A 658 27.36 52.88 17.41
C SER A 658 27.51 53.64 18.72
N VAL A 659 27.25 52.97 19.84
CA VAL A 659 27.43 53.60 21.16
C VAL A 659 28.87 54.05 21.35
N ASP A 660 29.83 53.17 21.06
CA ASP A 660 31.25 53.47 21.14
C ASP A 660 31.65 54.63 20.23
N LYS A 661 31.05 54.74 19.04
CA LYS A 661 31.33 55.82 18.08
C LYS A 661 30.85 57.17 18.60
N CYS A 662 29.63 57.24 19.12
CA CYS A 662 29.09 58.47 19.68
C CYS A 662 29.83 58.90 20.94
N VAL A 663 30.07 57.98 21.87
CA VAL A 663 30.82 58.27 23.08
C VAL A 663 32.24 58.74 22.76
N LYS A 664 32.93 58.11 21.81
CA LYS A 664 34.25 58.55 21.36
C LYS A 664 34.23 59.95 20.76
N TYR A 665 33.17 60.31 20.03
CA TYR A 665 33.00 61.65 19.47
C TYR A 665 32.81 62.72 20.57
N CYS A 666 31.91 62.47 21.52
CA CYS A 666 31.65 63.40 22.62
C CYS A 666 32.86 63.53 23.56
N LEU A 667 33.57 62.43 23.84
CA LEU A 667 34.81 62.44 24.61
C LEU A 667 35.91 63.24 23.92
N GLY A 668 36.10 63.04 22.61
CA GLY A 668 37.07 63.81 21.82
C GLY A 668 36.76 65.30 21.74
N SER A 669 35.51 65.69 22.05
CA SER A 669 35.04 67.08 22.13
C SER A 669 34.90 67.59 23.57
N TYR A 670 35.40 66.84 24.57
CA TYR A 670 35.37 67.20 26.00
C TYR A 670 33.96 67.42 26.60
N TYR A 671 32.97 66.59 26.22
CA TYR A 671 31.60 66.66 26.75
C TYR A 671 31.25 65.52 27.70
N ARG A 672 30.69 65.79 28.88
CA ARG A 672 30.41 64.75 29.90
C ARG A 672 29.26 63.82 29.55
N TYR A 673 28.33 64.29 28.74
CA TYR A 673 27.16 63.54 28.28
C TYR A 673 27.28 63.22 26.79
N ALA A 674 26.88 62.01 26.44
CA ALA A 674 26.64 61.55 25.08
C ALA A 674 25.23 60.95 25.01
N GLY A 675 24.41 61.44 24.09
CA GLY A 675 23.05 61.01 23.85
C GLY A 675 22.93 60.49 22.44
N ILE A 676 22.40 59.28 22.27
CA ILE A 676 22.28 58.66 20.95
C ILE A 676 20.81 58.50 20.62
N GLU A 677 20.42 59.01 19.45
CA GLU A 677 19.05 59.08 18.98
C GLU A 677 18.92 58.54 17.56
N TYR A 678 17.71 58.10 17.20
CA TYR A 678 17.30 57.83 15.83
C TYR A 678 18.25 56.90 15.03
N ALA A 679 18.87 55.92 15.70
CA ALA A 679 19.84 54.95 15.16
C ALA A 679 21.18 55.52 14.64
N VAL A 680 21.21 56.76 14.17
CA VAL A 680 22.34 57.37 13.46
C VAL A 680 22.85 58.65 14.10
N GLU A 681 22.13 59.24 15.07
CA GLU A 681 22.40 60.57 15.59
C GLU A 681 23.12 60.53 16.94
N CYS A 682 24.06 61.45 17.14
CA CYS A 682 24.84 61.58 18.35
C CYS A 682 24.89 63.04 18.81
N TYR A 683 24.43 63.26 20.03
CA TYR A 683 24.36 64.55 20.71
C TYR A 683 25.29 64.56 21.91
N CYS A 684 25.96 65.67 22.15
CA CYS A 684 26.90 65.84 23.25
C CYS A 684 26.49 67.02 24.12
N GLY A 685 26.83 66.99 25.41
CA GLY A 685 26.57 68.11 26.32
C GLY A 685 27.39 68.01 27.60
N ASN A 686 27.56 69.14 28.30
CA ASN A 686 28.17 69.16 29.64
C ASN A 686 27.12 69.31 30.74
N GLU A 687 25.91 69.70 30.37
CA GLU A 687 24.77 69.86 31.24
C GLU A 687 23.58 69.14 30.61
N LEU A 688 22.69 68.64 31.46
CA LEU A 688 21.45 68.00 31.06
C LEU A 688 20.29 68.97 31.33
N VAL A 689 19.65 69.47 30.27
CA VAL A 689 18.54 70.41 30.38
C VAL A 689 17.23 69.64 30.50
N LEU A 690 16.61 69.66 31.68
CA LEU A 690 15.34 68.99 31.97
C LEU A 690 14.24 70.01 32.30
N ASP A 691 13.04 69.81 31.74
CA ASP A 691 11.87 70.66 31.97
C ASP A 691 10.56 69.85 31.91
N THR A 692 9.54 70.26 32.66
CA THR A 692 8.20 69.64 32.64
C THR A 692 7.46 69.84 31.33
N THR A 693 7.83 70.86 30.54
CA THR A 693 7.32 71.08 29.17
C THR A 693 8.34 70.73 28.07
N GLY A 694 9.53 70.26 28.45
CA GLY A 694 10.64 69.90 27.57
C GLY A 694 11.16 68.48 27.80
N ALA A 695 12.47 68.27 27.62
CA ALA A 695 13.09 66.97 27.86
C ALA A 695 12.95 66.51 29.31
N HIS A 696 12.59 65.25 29.50
CA HIS A 696 12.40 64.62 30.81
C HIS A 696 12.81 63.15 30.78
N LEU A 697 13.13 62.60 31.94
CA LEU A 697 13.49 61.19 32.08
C LEU A 697 12.33 60.31 31.61
N ALA A 698 12.66 59.31 30.79
CA ALA A 698 11.72 58.36 30.22
C ALA A 698 12.18 56.92 30.50
N VAL A 699 11.30 55.97 30.18
CA VAL A 699 11.63 54.55 30.10
C VAL A 699 11.69 54.19 28.62
N CYS A 700 12.89 53.89 28.13
CA CYS A 700 13.06 53.36 26.78
C CYS A 700 12.63 51.89 26.79
N ASN A 701 11.40 51.57 26.42
CA ASN A 701 11.04 50.18 26.19
C ASN A 701 11.80 49.68 24.95
N ALA A 702 12.10 48.38 24.89
CA ALA A 702 12.74 47.79 23.72
C ALA A 702 11.89 48.00 22.44
N SER A 703 10.56 48.11 22.57
CA SER A 703 9.63 48.38 21.45
C SER A 703 9.81 49.75 20.82
N ASP A 704 10.30 50.72 21.59
CA ASP A 704 10.38 52.11 21.16
C ASP A 704 11.77 52.40 20.56
N GLN A 705 12.77 51.58 20.94
CA GLN A 705 14.19 51.76 20.62
C GLN A 705 14.54 51.26 19.21
N MET A 706 15.37 52.05 18.54
CA MET A 706 16.01 51.72 17.27
C MET A 706 17.39 51.11 17.52
N LEU A 707 17.78 50.20 16.64
CA LEU A 707 19.12 49.62 16.63
C LEU A 707 20.12 50.61 16.08
N CYS A 708 21.35 50.62 16.61
CA CYS A 708 22.42 51.46 16.06
C CYS A 708 22.71 51.04 14.61
N ALA A 709 22.78 52.01 13.70
CA ALA A 709 22.98 51.72 12.28
C ALA A 709 24.32 51.01 11.99
N GLY A 710 25.36 51.30 12.77
CA GLY A 710 26.68 50.64 12.70
C GLY A 710 26.86 49.46 13.65
N ASN A 711 25.89 49.17 14.53
CA ASN A 711 25.94 48.01 15.42
C ASN A 711 24.55 47.56 15.86
N SER A 712 23.98 46.60 15.15
CA SER A 712 22.60 46.13 15.34
C SER A 712 22.37 45.30 16.61
N VAL A 713 23.37 45.05 17.45
CA VAL A 713 23.18 44.45 18.79
C VAL A 713 23.12 45.49 19.92
N GLN A 714 23.17 46.78 19.57
CA GLN A 714 23.10 47.90 20.50
C GLN A 714 21.85 48.75 20.23
N TYR A 715 21.21 49.26 21.28
CA TYR A 715 20.16 50.27 21.13
C TYR A 715 20.75 51.69 21.04
N CYS A 716 20.18 52.51 20.16
CA CYS A 716 20.63 53.87 19.83
C CYS A 716 19.46 54.86 19.76
N GLY A 717 18.69 54.93 20.85
CA GLY A 717 17.54 55.82 21.03
C GLY A 717 16.37 55.46 20.13
N GLY A 718 15.45 56.39 19.91
CA GLY A 718 14.28 56.21 19.05
C GLY A 718 13.70 57.54 18.59
N GLY A 719 12.51 57.55 18.02
CA GLY A 719 11.86 58.80 17.60
C GLY A 719 11.43 59.64 18.80
N GLY A 720 12.18 60.70 19.11
CA GLY A 720 11.87 61.65 20.18
C GLY A 720 12.39 61.24 21.56
N PHE A 721 13.40 60.38 21.62
CA PHE A 721 14.11 60.05 22.86
C PHE A 721 15.48 59.44 22.57
N MET A 722 16.43 59.63 23.50
CA MET A 722 17.80 59.15 23.36
C MET A 722 18.24 58.26 24.53
N ASN A 723 19.16 57.33 24.25
CA ASN A 723 19.90 56.66 25.31
C ASN A 723 21.03 57.59 25.77
N LEU A 724 21.03 57.96 27.06
CA LEU A 724 21.98 58.90 27.65
C LEU A 724 23.11 58.16 28.37
N TYR A 725 24.34 58.57 28.06
CA TYR A 725 25.58 58.09 28.62
C TYR A 725 26.32 59.24 29.29
N TYR A 726 26.98 58.97 30.42
CA TYR A 726 27.69 59.98 31.20
C TYR A 726 29.04 59.47 31.69
N SER A 727 30.04 60.37 31.72
CA SER A 727 31.36 60.12 32.29
C SER A 727 31.68 61.16 33.37
N GLU A 728 32.03 60.70 34.57
CA GLU A 728 32.56 61.55 35.65
C GLU A 728 34.01 62.00 35.39
N ASP A 729 34.75 61.21 34.60
CA ASP A 729 36.20 61.33 34.38
C ASP A 729 36.56 61.97 33.02
N LEU A 730 36.21 63.25 32.82
CA LEU A 730 36.71 64.03 31.68
C LEU A 730 38.13 64.56 31.90
#